data_AF-A0AAU1XM35-F1
#
_entry.id   AF-A0AAU1XM35-F1
#
_cell.length_a   1.000
_cell.length_b   1.000
_cell.length_c   1.000
_cell.angle_alpha   90.00
_cell.angle_beta   90.00
_cell.angle_gamma   90.00
#
_symmetry.space_group_name_H-M   'P 1'
#
loop_
_entity.id
_entity.type
_entity.pdbx_description
1 polymer ?
#
loop_
_entity_poly.entity_id
_entity_poly.type
_entity_poly.pdbx_seq_one_letter_code
_entity_poly.pdbx_strand_id
1 'polypeptide(L)'
;MTTSRRRSGAAALGPLHQDAGPERQELALALRELFQRLGIPLREYAAKEARSPGSVSRALSGARPVQEDFVKNLLHDAGEPPRPPLSEEERARVWGLFRKDEESRMDPASRIRLLERGRRELEERLRGLEESRAAADTDGTAAELDSLRHRLHQREQELALVEQERDRLARRIGKLLAEAGLRDGSGPVVIRSPSAPWYAPQARPDRGRYWPAYADLVARRGWSATKVADLDEATSQVVEKLADPSAAEAYQSKGLVITPVQSGASAHITGTVAKAVDAGYRLVIVLTGPTNVLRYQLQRTLDRDLVGRENLLLGAGESEDSEYADDPDWFKADGFIRHGRRPSSEGGFDILRLTTRDNDYNHLRQGLAALEFEKRMPQLPLNDPENLHATSVRLMVVKKNKTTLSKLVKDLQSIHPPLAEIPTLIIDDGTAWDPGAVNTHRKATGTGTAGVTSVQAVTAELLGRLPRAQYVAYGTSPFVGTLMDPSASEDLFPKDFILSLPRPAGYVGVEDFHDIGSDVPEERRTFANSREKAHVRNLVLRDKDDDQGERQAMDMFVLTGAVKLYRAARGGGEAPADYRHHTMIVYVSDRIARKREEAARLRRLWYQGSYDRAEGLGRLRELYEKDVEPVSCERADGLPVPESFDELAPYVTAAWSRIDADGNAVVTESTFRDGEHDGYELDFARRHIWKILVCGSRLSHGGPVEGLTVIYQGPRTTGAAVVAGIGRWAGFRVGYRDLMRLYFARVPGEAGGGVFDAFAAIFRDQLSFREDLARYAVEVDGRPQLTPAEVPPLLAQHLGAVDPEQRRGPLSNAELVEVRSPGRWIEPLDHPVDAAAKTRNVQQWRPLLDVLAEPRVLSGRSTSFRARTGLVPHARLMEVLSGLEGTGPRLRPHLSYLEQLGREPGSQWLLVVPQPAGDGPTAAVLGSEPLSLFRRARRAGRGDGFGRITDPSHESAVEAAVGRADGALSLLGAVLLYPIHEAEDGPVKAGEADPSQIVMGVGIYTPEKEGGPLLRFRSVRRP
;
A
#
# COMPACT_ATOMS: atom_id res chain seq x y z
N MET A 1 -11.88 56.19 33.25
CA MET A 1 -11.74 56.34 34.71
C MET A 1 -10.34 55.90 35.11
N THR A 2 -9.55 56.86 35.55
CA THR A 2 -8.19 56.76 36.07
C THR A 2 -8.18 56.09 37.44
N THR A 3 -7.40 55.02 37.60
CA THR A 3 -6.89 54.61 38.92
C THR A 3 -5.39 54.41 38.86
N SER A 4 -4.70 55.53 39.10
CA SER A 4 -3.31 55.55 39.57
C SER A 4 -3.21 54.75 40.88
N ARG A 5 -2.44 53.65 40.87
CA ARG A 5 -1.88 53.07 42.10
C ARG A 5 -0.36 53.17 42.07
N ARG A 6 0.09 54.16 42.84
CA ARG A 6 1.41 54.41 43.44
C ARG A 6 2.40 53.24 43.37
N ARG A 7 3.54 53.52 42.73
CA ARG A 7 4.82 52.83 42.93
C ARG A 7 5.36 53.13 44.34
N SER A 8 5.37 52.14 45.22
CA SER A 8 6.29 52.09 46.37
C SER A 8 6.49 50.65 46.81
N GLY A 9 7.74 50.27 47.03
CA GLY A 9 8.11 48.98 47.62
C GLY A 9 8.91 48.10 46.67
N ALA A 10 10.12 47.73 47.07
CA ALA A 10 11.07 46.78 46.50
C ALA A 10 10.62 46.04 45.21
N ALA A 11 11.44 46.09 44.14
CA ALA A 11 11.36 45.06 43.10
C ALA A 11 11.87 43.75 43.72
N ALA A 12 11.00 43.06 44.46
CA ALA A 12 11.30 41.77 45.06
C ALA A 12 11.46 40.74 43.95
N LEU A 13 12.40 39.83 44.13
CA LEU A 13 12.57 38.67 43.27
C LEU A 13 11.26 37.87 43.30
N GLY A 14 10.59 37.69 42.16
CA GLY A 14 9.34 36.92 42.09
C GLY A 14 9.51 35.45 42.51
N PRO A 15 8.42 34.70 42.79
CA PRO A 15 8.51 33.25 42.99
C PRO A 15 9.06 32.55 41.74
N LEU A 16 9.56 31.31 41.88
CA LEU A 16 9.91 30.49 40.72
C LEU A 16 8.66 30.29 39.86
N HIS A 17 8.82 30.36 38.54
CA HIS A 17 7.71 30.22 37.61
C HIS A 17 7.27 28.76 37.55
N GLN A 18 6.04 28.47 37.99
CA GLN A 18 5.54 27.10 38.14
C GLN A 18 5.43 26.35 36.81
N ASP A 19 5.17 27.06 35.70
CA ASP A 19 5.05 26.43 34.37
C ASP A 19 6.39 26.31 33.60
N ALA A 20 7.52 26.65 34.24
CA ALA A 20 8.83 26.43 33.62
C ALA A 20 9.19 24.94 33.67
N GLY A 21 9.76 24.38 32.60
CA GLY A 21 10.24 22.99 32.57
C GLY A 21 11.32 22.71 33.65
N PRO A 22 11.52 21.44 34.04
CA PRO A 22 12.37 21.08 35.18
C PRO A 22 13.81 21.58 35.04
N GLU A 23 14.40 21.51 33.84
CA GLU A 23 15.75 22.01 33.56
C GLU A 23 15.85 23.53 33.75
N ARG A 24 14.80 24.26 33.37
CA ARG A 24 14.73 25.72 33.54
C ARG A 24 14.55 26.12 35.00
N GLN A 25 13.81 25.33 35.77
CA GLN A 25 13.65 25.55 37.21
C GLN A 25 14.96 25.33 37.95
N GLU A 26 15.70 24.27 37.62
CA GLU A 26 17.03 24.01 38.18
C GLU A 26 18.04 25.10 37.83
N LEU A 27 18.07 25.55 36.57
CA LEU A 27 18.91 26.66 36.15
C LEU A 27 18.53 27.95 36.90
N ALA A 28 17.24 28.26 37.03
CA ALA A 28 16.76 29.44 37.75
C ALA A 28 17.17 29.41 39.23
N LEU A 29 17.10 28.25 39.88
CA LEU A 29 17.58 28.06 41.26
C LEU A 29 19.09 28.33 41.38
N ALA A 30 19.90 27.77 40.48
CA ALA A 30 21.35 27.98 40.49
C ALA A 30 21.72 29.45 40.24
N LEU A 31 21.04 30.12 39.31
CA LEU A 31 21.26 31.56 39.05
C LEU A 31 20.80 32.43 40.23
N ARG A 32 19.75 32.03 40.96
CA ARG A 32 19.35 32.73 42.19
C ARG A 32 20.39 32.62 43.28
N GLU A 33 21.00 31.45 43.44
CA GLU A 33 22.06 31.23 44.42
C GLU A 33 23.27 32.14 44.11
N LEU A 34 23.69 32.21 42.85
CA LEU A 34 24.72 33.15 42.41
C LEU A 34 24.33 34.62 42.63
N PHE A 35 23.08 34.97 42.31
CA PHE A 35 22.59 36.33 42.52
C PHE A 35 22.55 36.71 44.01
N GLN A 36 22.17 35.78 44.89
CA GLN A 36 22.18 35.99 46.34
C GLN A 36 23.59 36.24 46.88
N ARG A 37 24.61 35.55 46.33
CA ARG A 37 26.02 35.80 46.67
C ARG A 37 26.47 37.24 46.40
N LEU A 38 25.82 37.94 45.46
CA LEU A 38 26.17 39.34 45.17
C LEU A 38 25.85 40.28 46.34
N GLY A 39 24.83 40.01 47.14
CA GLY A 39 24.45 40.87 48.27
C GLY A 39 23.96 42.27 47.89
N ILE A 40 23.64 42.51 46.61
CA ILE A 40 23.13 43.80 46.10
C ILE A 40 21.64 43.72 45.72
N PRO A 41 20.88 44.81 45.81
CA PRO A 41 19.49 44.85 45.37
C PRO A 41 19.32 44.55 43.88
N LEU A 42 18.23 43.86 43.52
CA LEU A 42 17.89 43.51 42.12
C LEU A 42 17.92 44.72 41.17
N ARG A 43 17.49 45.89 41.62
CA ARG A 43 17.50 47.12 40.80
C ARG A 43 18.91 47.62 40.50
N GLU A 44 19.83 47.45 41.45
CA GLU A 44 21.22 47.87 41.31
C GLU A 44 21.95 46.94 40.35
N TYR A 45 21.75 45.63 40.49
CA TYR A 45 22.30 44.66 39.54
C TYR A 45 21.72 44.81 38.13
N ALA A 46 20.41 45.07 38.02
CA ALA A 46 19.78 45.31 36.73
C ALA A 46 20.35 46.57 36.04
N ALA A 47 20.65 47.63 36.81
CA ALA A 47 21.31 48.82 36.28
C ALA A 47 22.75 48.52 35.81
N LYS A 48 23.51 47.69 36.56
CA LYS A 48 24.85 47.23 36.17
C LYS A 48 24.84 46.46 34.84
N GLU A 49 23.86 45.58 34.66
CA GLU A 49 23.66 44.78 33.45
C GLU A 49 23.05 45.56 32.28
N ALA A 50 22.72 46.85 32.45
CA ALA A 50 21.93 47.64 31.49
C ALA A 50 20.60 46.97 31.08
N ARG A 51 19.98 46.22 32.00
CA ARG A 51 18.71 45.49 31.80
C ARG A 51 17.60 46.06 32.69
N SER A 52 16.34 45.87 32.31
CA SER A 52 15.24 46.26 33.21
C SER A 52 15.14 45.32 34.42
N PRO A 53 14.78 45.81 35.63
CA PRO A 53 14.61 44.96 36.82
C PRO A 53 13.63 43.80 36.59
N GLY A 54 12.58 44.02 35.80
CA GLY A 54 11.63 42.96 35.42
C GLY A 54 12.20 41.93 34.43
N SER A 55 13.23 42.26 33.66
CA SER A 55 13.94 41.29 32.82
C SER A 55 14.84 40.39 33.65
N VAL A 56 15.61 40.97 34.58
CA VAL A 56 16.49 40.22 35.49
C VAL A 56 15.66 39.33 36.42
N SER A 57 14.57 39.84 36.98
CA SER A 57 13.68 39.02 37.81
C SER A 57 13.08 37.84 37.04
N ARG A 58 12.72 38.01 35.76
CA ARG A 58 12.16 36.93 34.94
C ARG A 58 13.19 35.88 34.54
N ALA A 59 14.45 36.28 34.33
CA ALA A 59 15.55 35.35 34.11
C ALA A 59 15.84 34.53 35.37
N LEU A 60 15.96 35.20 36.52
CA LEU A 60 16.19 34.54 37.81
C LEU A 60 14.99 33.73 38.31
N SER A 61 13.77 33.97 37.80
CA SER A 61 12.60 33.17 38.15
C SER A 61 12.28 32.03 37.18
N GLY A 62 13.06 31.87 36.10
CA GLY A 62 12.76 30.91 35.05
C GLY A 62 11.53 31.26 34.21
N ALA A 63 10.97 32.48 34.36
CA ALA A 63 9.81 32.94 33.60
C ALA A 63 10.18 33.31 32.15
N ARG A 64 11.47 33.47 31.84
CA ARG A 64 11.98 33.67 30.49
C ARG A 64 13.29 32.91 30.31
N PRO A 65 13.57 32.37 29.11
CA PRO A 65 14.89 31.83 28.79
C PRO A 65 16.01 32.83 29.08
N VAL A 66 17.08 32.33 29.68
CA VAL A 66 18.25 33.13 30.05
C VAL A 66 19.16 33.25 28.83
N GLN A 67 19.86 34.37 28.69
CA GLN A 67 20.85 34.58 27.63
C GLN A 67 22.25 34.23 28.13
N GLU A 68 23.09 33.70 27.25
CA GLU A 68 24.47 33.30 27.55
C GLU A 68 25.26 34.42 28.24
N ASP A 69 25.20 35.64 27.71
CA ASP A 69 25.89 36.80 28.27
C ASP A 69 25.47 37.11 29.71
N PHE A 70 24.19 36.91 30.05
CA PHE A 70 23.71 37.13 31.40
C PHE A 70 24.28 36.10 32.37
N VAL A 71 24.38 34.83 31.96
CA VAL A 71 24.99 33.75 32.77
C VAL A 71 26.48 34.05 32.98
N LYS A 72 27.16 34.45 31.90
CA LYS A 72 28.58 34.81 31.93
C LYS A 72 28.86 35.99 32.88
N ASN A 73 28.09 37.06 32.78
CA ASN A 73 28.25 38.23 33.64
C ASN A 73 27.94 37.91 35.10
N LEU A 74 26.89 37.13 35.37
CA LEU A 74 26.53 36.74 36.73
C LEU A 74 27.59 35.84 37.39
N LEU A 75 28.16 34.91 36.64
CA LEU A 75 29.27 34.06 37.11
C LEU A 75 30.53 34.87 37.38
N HIS A 76 30.84 35.83 36.51
CA HIS A 76 31.98 36.74 36.70
C HIS A 76 31.80 37.55 37.98
N ASP A 77 30.66 38.24 38.11
CA ASP A 77 30.36 39.13 39.24
C ASP A 77 30.26 38.41 40.59
N ALA A 78 29.74 37.18 40.58
CA ALA A 78 29.65 36.35 41.77
C ALA A 78 31.02 35.84 42.25
N GLY A 79 32.04 35.86 41.38
CA GLY A 79 33.42 35.47 41.68
C GLY A 79 34.42 36.62 41.83
N GLU A 80 33.97 37.88 41.78
CA GLU A 80 34.85 39.06 41.96
C GLU A 80 35.03 39.45 43.45
N PRO A 81 36.22 39.97 43.84
CA PRO A 81 36.47 40.46 45.19
C PRO A 81 35.45 41.53 45.62
N PRO A 82 35.03 41.57 46.91
CA PRO A 82 35.59 40.86 48.06
C PRO A 82 35.04 39.43 48.28
N ARG A 83 34.32 38.85 47.30
CA ARG A 83 33.72 37.52 47.42
C ARG A 83 34.75 36.42 47.10
N PRO A 84 34.62 35.22 47.68
CA PRO A 84 35.46 34.08 47.31
C PRO A 84 35.29 33.75 45.82
N PRO A 85 36.37 33.39 45.11
CA PRO A 85 36.26 32.95 43.72
C PRO A 85 35.41 31.68 43.64
N LEU A 86 34.52 31.62 42.65
CA LEU A 86 33.75 30.40 42.34
C LEU A 86 34.69 29.25 41.97
N SER A 87 34.40 28.04 42.45
CA SER A 87 35.15 26.85 42.03
C SER A 87 34.89 26.51 40.56
N GLU A 88 35.80 25.77 39.92
CA GLU A 88 35.56 25.28 38.55
C GLU A 88 34.32 24.38 38.47
N GLU A 89 34.04 23.59 39.51
CA GLU A 89 32.84 22.75 39.59
C GLU A 89 31.55 23.57 39.64
N GLU A 90 31.52 24.66 40.42
CA GLU A 90 30.37 25.57 40.49
C GLU A 90 30.10 26.22 39.13
N ARG A 91 31.15 26.66 38.43
CA ARG A 91 31.04 27.23 37.08
C ARG A 91 30.56 26.19 36.06
N ALA A 92 31.12 24.99 36.09
CA ALA A 92 30.76 23.90 35.19
C ALA A 92 29.30 23.45 35.39
N ARG A 93 28.82 23.39 36.64
CA ARG A 93 27.43 23.05 36.96
C ARG A 93 26.44 24.03 36.34
N VAL A 94 26.67 25.34 36.47
CA VAL A 94 25.77 26.37 35.92
C VAL A 94 25.76 26.36 34.39
N TRP A 95 26.93 26.22 33.75
CA TRP A 95 27.02 26.06 32.30
C TRP A 95 26.36 24.77 31.81
N GLY A 96 26.44 23.67 32.56
CA GLY A 96 25.76 22.42 32.26
C GLY A 96 24.23 22.56 32.29
N LEU A 97 23.70 23.23 33.32
CA LEU A 97 22.26 23.51 33.43
C LEU A 97 21.76 24.47 32.34
N PHE A 98 22.58 25.45 31.95
CA PHE A 98 22.26 26.37 30.85
C PHE A 98 22.10 25.63 29.51
N ARG A 99 23.05 24.74 29.18
CA ARG A 99 22.96 23.92 27.96
C ARG A 99 21.76 22.99 27.99
N LYS A 100 21.46 22.36 29.14
CA LYS A 100 20.27 21.50 29.28
C LYS A 100 18.96 22.26 29.03
N ASP A 101 18.82 23.48 29.55
CA ASP A 101 17.64 24.32 29.25
C ASP A 101 17.61 24.77 27.78
N GLU A 102 18.76 25.04 27.12
CA GLU A 102 18.79 25.31 25.67
C GLU A 102 18.39 24.09 24.84
N GLU A 103 18.95 22.93 25.15
CA GLU A 103 18.64 21.66 24.47
C GLU A 103 17.16 21.29 24.64
N SER A 104 16.57 21.49 25.83
CA SER A 104 15.15 21.23 26.08
C SER A 104 14.19 22.09 25.23
N ARG A 105 14.68 23.23 24.71
CA ARG A 105 13.90 24.17 23.89
C ARG A 105 14.05 23.92 22.39
N MET A 106 14.99 23.09 21.97
CA MET A 106 15.22 22.78 20.57
C MET A 106 14.16 21.80 20.05
N ASP A 107 13.78 21.94 18.77
CA ASP A 107 12.93 20.95 18.13
C ASP A 107 13.66 19.58 18.06
N PRO A 108 12.92 18.45 18.05
CA PRO A 108 13.52 17.12 18.05
C PRO A 108 14.54 16.89 16.92
N ALA A 109 14.33 17.45 15.74
CA ALA A 109 15.26 17.30 14.62
C ALA A 109 16.56 18.09 14.86
N SER A 110 16.49 19.27 15.49
CA SER A 110 17.67 20.03 15.91
C SER A 110 18.43 19.36 17.06
N ARG A 111 17.74 18.76 18.04
CA ARG A 111 18.39 17.95 19.10
C ARG A 111 19.11 16.74 18.54
N ILE A 112 18.50 16.01 17.59
CA ILE A 112 19.13 14.87 16.90
C ILE A 112 20.42 15.31 16.19
N ARG A 113 20.35 16.39 15.38
CA ARG A 113 21.54 16.92 14.69
C ARG A 113 22.67 17.29 15.66
N LEU A 114 22.33 17.88 16.81
CA LEU A 114 23.30 18.25 17.84
C LEU A 114 23.93 17.02 18.50
N LEU A 115 23.12 16.03 18.88
CA LEU A 115 23.58 14.78 19.51
C LEU A 115 24.41 13.92 18.55
N GLU A 116 24.02 13.82 17.28
CA GLU A 116 24.79 13.13 16.24
C GLU A 116 26.15 13.77 16.01
N ARG A 117 26.22 15.10 16.02
CA ARG A 117 27.50 15.83 15.93
C ARG A 117 28.39 15.53 17.13
N GLY A 118 27.84 15.60 18.34
CA GLY A 118 28.58 15.29 19.57
C GLY A 118 29.04 13.82 19.64
N ARG A 119 28.25 12.88 19.11
CA ARG A 119 28.66 11.46 19.02
C ARG A 119 29.86 11.29 18.08
N ARG A 120 29.80 11.86 16.87
CA ARG A 120 30.91 11.79 15.90
C ARG A 120 32.22 12.37 16.45
N GLU A 121 32.14 13.50 17.15
CA GLU A 121 33.31 14.13 17.79
C GLU A 121 33.93 13.22 18.88
N LEU A 122 33.13 12.46 19.61
CA LEU A 122 33.62 11.48 20.60
C LEU A 122 34.18 10.20 19.95
N GLU A 123 33.58 9.72 18.85
CA GLU A 123 34.06 8.57 18.07
C GLU A 123 35.44 8.84 17.46
N GLU A 124 35.65 10.02 16.87
CA GLU A 124 36.94 10.43 16.30
C GLU A 124 38.03 10.52 17.37
N ARG A 125 37.68 11.04 18.55
CA ARG A 125 38.60 11.19 19.68
C ARG A 125 38.96 9.86 20.34
N LEU A 126 37.99 8.93 20.40
CA LEU A 126 38.22 7.55 20.82
C LEU A 126 39.21 6.85 19.88
N ARG A 127 38.98 6.95 18.57
CA ARG A 127 39.85 6.35 17.54
C ARG A 127 41.28 6.87 17.63
N GLY A 128 41.47 8.18 17.75
CA GLY A 128 42.80 8.77 17.90
C GLY A 128 43.55 8.32 19.15
N LEU A 129 42.85 8.10 20.28
CA LEU A 129 43.45 7.57 21.51
C LEU A 129 43.72 6.07 21.46
N GLU A 130 42.90 5.28 20.76
CA GLU A 130 43.17 3.86 20.50
C GLU A 130 44.41 3.69 19.61
N GLU A 131 44.55 4.54 18.58
CA GLU A 131 45.74 4.61 17.73
C GLU A 131 46.98 5.05 18.52
N SER A 132 46.85 6.03 19.43
CA SER A 132 47.94 6.46 20.31
C SER A 132 48.33 5.41 21.36
N ARG A 133 47.36 4.64 21.89
CA ARG A 133 47.62 3.52 22.81
C ARG A 133 48.35 2.38 22.12
N ALA A 134 48.06 2.13 20.84
CA ALA A 134 48.80 1.16 20.04
C ALA A 134 50.27 1.58 19.80
N ALA A 135 50.59 2.88 19.95
CA ALA A 135 51.93 3.44 19.78
C ALA A 135 52.72 3.65 21.08
N ALA A 136 52.06 3.78 22.24
CA ALA A 136 52.72 3.97 23.54
C ALA A 136 51.93 3.30 24.68
N ASP A 137 52.57 2.35 25.36
CA ASP A 137 51.98 1.60 26.48
C ASP A 137 52.13 2.39 27.78
N THR A 138 51.13 3.22 28.10
CA THR A 138 51.11 4.06 29.32
C THR A 138 49.74 3.99 30.02
N ASP A 139 49.77 3.79 31.34
CA ASP A 139 48.59 3.57 32.21
C ASP A 139 47.53 4.70 32.16
N GLY A 140 47.92 5.93 31.83
CA GLY A 140 46.99 7.07 31.72
C GLY A 140 45.97 6.94 30.58
N THR A 141 46.34 6.29 29.48
CA THR A 141 45.54 6.20 28.26
C THR A 141 44.34 5.26 28.41
N ALA A 142 44.47 4.23 29.26
CA ALA A 142 43.41 3.25 29.51
C ALA A 142 42.21 3.84 30.27
N ALA A 143 42.47 4.66 31.30
CA ALA A 143 41.42 5.33 32.06
C ALA A 143 40.66 6.37 31.21
N GLU A 144 41.37 7.05 30.30
CA GLU A 144 40.78 8.02 29.38
C GLU A 144 39.88 7.34 28.32
N LEU A 145 40.29 6.16 27.86
CA LEU A 145 39.55 5.29 26.95
C LEU A 145 38.21 4.81 27.55
N ASP A 146 38.22 4.31 28.78
CA ASP A 146 36.99 3.85 29.45
C ASP A 146 36.04 5.03 29.73
N SER A 147 36.57 6.19 30.11
CA SER A 147 35.78 7.42 30.27
C SER A 147 35.12 7.88 28.96
N LEU A 148 35.82 7.75 27.82
CA LEU A 148 35.25 8.08 26.51
C LEU A 148 34.18 7.08 26.07
N ARG A 149 34.41 5.78 26.25
CA ARG A 149 33.41 4.73 25.95
C ARG A 149 32.13 4.91 26.76
N HIS A 150 32.24 5.25 28.04
CA HIS A 150 31.07 5.53 28.87
C HIS A 150 30.27 6.76 28.39
N ARG A 151 30.97 7.84 28.00
CA ARG A 151 30.31 9.05 27.45
C ARG A 151 29.65 8.79 26.09
N LEU A 152 30.26 7.94 25.26
CA LEU A 152 29.67 7.50 23.99
C LEU A 152 28.35 6.77 24.22
N HIS A 153 28.36 5.79 25.12
CA HIS A 153 27.19 5.00 25.46
C HIS A 153 26.04 5.86 26.02
N GLN A 154 26.34 6.86 26.86
CA GLN A 154 25.34 7.82 27.32
C GLN A 154 24.72 8.64 26.17
N ARG A 155 25.53 9.08 25.20
CA ARG A 155 25.05 9.84 24.04
C ARG A 155 24.21 8.99 23.08
N GLU A 156 24.52 7.71 22.94
CA GLU A 156 23.69 6.75 22.18
C GLU A 156 22.32 6.53 22.84
N GLN A 157 22.27 6.39 24.18
CA GLN A 157 21.02 6.26 24.92
C GLN A 157 20.14 7.52 24.80
N GLU A 158 20.73 8.71 24.89
CA GLU A 158 20.01 9.98 24.71
C GLU A 158 19.50 10.17 23.28
N LEU A 159 20.29 9.79 22.27
CA LEU A 159 19.86 9.84 20.87
C LEU A 159 18.65 8.94 20.63
N ALA A 160 18.68 7.70 21.15
CA ALA A 160 17.57 6.75 21.03
C ALA A 160 16.27 7.28 21.67
N LEU A 161 16.39 7.94 22.83
CA LEU A 161 15.24 8.55 23.52
C LEU A 161 14.62 9.70 22.69
N VAL A 162 15.45 10.58 22.12
CA VAL A 162 14.98 11.72 21.32
C VAL A 162 14.40 11.28 19.97
N GLU A 163 14.93 10.21 19.37
CA GLU A 163 14.34 9.58 18.18
C GLU A 163 12.95 9.00 18.48
N GLN A 164 12.79 8.33 19.64
CA GLN A 164 11.50 7.83 20.09
C GLN A 164 10.49 8.97 20.33
N GLU A 165 10.93 10.10 20.91
CA GLU A 165 10.11 11.31 21.07
C GLU A 165 9.69 11.91 19.73
N ARG A 166 10.62 12.04 18.77
CA ARG A 166 10.34 12.53 17.41
C ARG A 166 9.29 11.67 16.73
N ASP A 167 9.44 10.36 16.79
CA ASP A 167 8.55 9.41 16.12
C ASP A 167 7.16 9.41 16.77
N ARG A 168 7.08 9.53 18.10
CA ARG A 168 5.81 9.73 18.82
C ARG A 168 5.13 11.04 18.42
N LEU A 169 5.89 12.12 18.23
CA LEU A 169 5.38 13.42 17.79
C LEU A 169 4.90 13.36 16.32
N ALA A 170 5.65 12.69 15.45
CA ALA A 170 5.29 12.47 14.05
C ALA A 170 3.99 11.65 13.92
N ARG A 171 3.81 10.62 14.74
CA ARG A 171 2.54 9.88 14.84
C ARG A 171 1.38 10.76 15.30
N ARG A 172 1.61 11.61 16.30
CA ARG A 172 0.60 12.55 16.81
C ARG A 172 0.24 13.61 15.77
N ILE A 173 1.21 14.12 15.01
CA ILE A 173 0.98 15.04 13.89
C ILE A 173 0.25 14.32 12.75
N GLY A 174 0.63 13.09 12.39
CA GLY A 174 -0.07 12.27 11.41
C GLY A 174 -1.53 12.00 11.81
N LYS A 175 -1.77 11.72 13.10
CA LYS A 175 -3.11 11.60 13.66
C LYS A 175 -3.90 12.91 13.60
N LEU A 176 -3.28 14.04 13.95
CA LEU A 176 -3.91 15.36 13.86
C LEU A 176 -4.20 15.79 12.40
N LEU A 177 -3.36 15.40 11.44
CA LEU A 177 -3.57 15.65 10.01
C LEU A 177 -4.70 14.76 9.45
N ALA A 178 -4.79 13.51 9.91
CA ALA A 178 -5.88 12.60 9.60
C ALA A 178 -7.22 13.09 10.22
N GLU A 179 -7.19 13.54 11.48
CA GLU A 179 -8.34 14.13 12.19
C GLU A 179 -8.76 15.49 11.59
N ALA A 180 -7.82 16.24 11.02
CA ALA A 180 -8.09 17.51 10.31
C ALA A 180 -8.55 17.31 8.85
N GLY A 181 -8.64 16.07 8.34
CA GLY A 181 -9.13 15.79 6.99
C GLY A 181 -8.23 16.29 5.84
N LEU A 182 -6.97 16.63 6.12
CA LEU A 182 -6.00 17.04 5.10
C LEU A 182 -5.44 15.79 4.43
N ARG A 183 -6.09 15.42 3.31
CA ARG A 183 -5.79 14.28 2.43
C ARG A 183 -4.34 14.28 1.94
N ASP A 184 -3.79 13.08 1.76
CA ASP A 184 -2.91 12.79 0.63
C ASP A 184 -3.78 12.92 -0.63
N GLY A 185 -3.65 14.03 -1.35
CA GLY A 185 -4.59 14.48 -2.37
C GLY A 185 -4.61 13.66 -3.67
N SER A 186 -5.16 12.44 -3.66
CA SER A 186 -5.52 11.76 -4.92
C SER A 186 -6.99 11.36 -4.94
N GLY A 187 -7.79 12.09 -5.72
CA GLY A 187 -9.03 11.54 -6.26
C GLY A 187 -8.73 10.32 -7.16
N PRO A 188 -9.75 9.66 -7.71
CA PRO A 188 -9.54 8.58 -8.65
C PRO A 188 -8.63 9.00 -9.80
N VAL A 189 -7.71 8.11 -10.19
CA VAL A 189 -6.91 8.28 -11.40
C VAL A 189 -7.79 7.92 -12.59
N VAL A 190 -8.05 8.87 -13.47
CA VAL A 190 -8.97 8.72 -14.60
C VAL A 190 -8.21 8.86 -15.91
N ILE A 191 -8.21 7.81 -16.72
CA ILE A 191 -7.82 7.85 -18.12
C ILE A 191 -9.11 7.75 -18.91
N ARG A 192 -9.40 8.73 -19.78
CA ARG A 192 -10.66 8.78 -20.51
C ARG A 192 -10.46 9.21 -21.95
N SER A 193 -11.36 8.74 -22.80
CA SER A 193 -11.57 9.34 -24.12
C SER A 193 -12.37 10.65 -23.97
N PRO A 194 -12.16 11.65 -24.84
CA PRO A 194 -12.94 12.89 -24.80
C PRO A 194 -14.44 12.59 -24.98
N SER A 195 -15.28 13.10 -24.07
CA SER A 195 -16.73 12.99 -24.15
C SER A 195 -17.40 14.26 -23.62
N ALA A 196 -18.61 14.54 -24.09
CA ALA A 196 -19.43 15.64 -23.57
C ALA A 196 -20.03 15.24 -22.21
N PRO A 197 -20.05 16.14 -21.22
CA PRO A 197 -20.70 15.87 -19.94
C PRO A 197 -22.23 15.80 -20.14
N TRP A 198 -22.85 14.71 -19.66
CA TRP A 198 -24.30 14.52 -19.73
C TRP A 198 -24.93 14.23 -18.35
N TYR A 199 -24.16 13.67 -17.43
CA TYR A 199 -24.63 13.24 -16.12
C TYR A 199 -24.42 14.34 -15.07
N ALA A 200 -25.52 14.96 -14.63
CA ALA A 200 -25.53 15.99 -13.60
C ALA A 200 -26.69 15.71 -12.62
N PRO A 201 -26.52 14.79 -11.65
CA PRO A 201 -27.61 14.35 -10.78
C PRO A 201 -28.18 15.49 -9.92
N GLN A 202 -27.36 16.50 -9.56
CA GLN A 202 -27.82 17.66 -8.80
C GLN A 202 -28.75 18.58 -9.61
N ALA A 203 -28.71 18.52 -10.94
CA ALA A 203 -29.58 19.32 -11.81
C ALA A 203 -31.00 18.75 -11.93
N ARG A 204 -31.21 17.48 -11.54
CA ARG A 204 -32.51 16.79 -11.55
C ARG A 204 -32.70 15.96 -10.28
N PRO A 205 -32.80 16.59 -9.09
CA PRO A 205 -32.91 15.88 -7.82
C PRO A 205 -34.21 15.06 -7.71
N ASP A 206 -35.24 15.41 -8.49
CA ASP A 206 -36.50 14.68 -8.62
C ASP A 206 -36.34 13.26 -9.18
N ARG A 207 -35.22 12.98 -9.85
CA ARG A 207 -34.92 11.68 -10.46
C ARG A 207 -34.10 10.74 -9.58
N GLY A 208 -33.50 11.24 -8.49
CA GLY A 208 -32.70 10.45 -7.57
C GLY A 208 -33.57 9.76 -6.52
N ARG A 209 -33.72 8.43 -6.59
CA ARG A 209 -34.50 7.66 -5.60
C ARG A 209 -33.66 6.57 -4.95
N TYR A 210 -32.97 5.77 -5.75
CA TYR A 210 -32.22 4.62 -5.24
C TYR A 210 -30.88 5.01 -4.65
N TRP A 211 -30.16 5.97 -5.27
CA TRP A 211 -28.88 6.43 -4.72
C TRP A 211 -29.03 7.13 -3.36
N PRO A 212 -29.93 8.11 -3.16
CA PRO A 212 -30.10 8.75 -1.85
C PRO A 212 -30.45 7.76 -0.74
N ALA A 213 -31.30 6.78 -1.03
CA ALA A 213 -31.67 5.74 -0.07
C ALA A 213 -30.46 4.87 0.31
N TYR A 214 -29.63 4.49 -0.67
CA TYR A 214 -28.41 3.72 -0.42
C TYR A 214 -27.37 4.51 0.38
N ALA A 215 -27.14 5.78 0.03
CA ALA A 215 -26.21 6.67 0.72
C ALA A 215 -26.59 6.86 2.20
N ASP A 216 -27.88 7.01 2.46
CA ASP A 216 -28.41 7.10 3.82
C ASP A 216 -28.28 5.76 4.59
N LEU A 217 -28.55 4.62 3.96
CA LEU A 217 -28.35 3.30 4.58
C LEU A 217 -26.91 3.09 5.04
N VAL A 218 -25.92 3.37 4.18
CA VAL A 218 -24.51 3.16 4.54
C VAL A 218 -24.06 4.14 5.64
N ALA A 219 -24.61 5.36 5.67
CA ALA A 219 -24.38 6.31 6.76
C ALA A 219 -24.94 5.79 8.09
N ARG A 220 -26.16 5.24 8.10
CA ARG A 220 -26.76 4.61 9.31
C ARG A 220 -25.96 3.41 9.81
N ARG A 221 -25.27 2.70 8.91
CA ARG A 221 -24.33 1.61 9.25
C ARG A 221 -22.95 2.11 9.75
N GLY A 222 -22.85 3.39 10.10
CA GLY A 222 -21.66 3.97 10.73
C GLY A 222 -20.56 4.38 9.75
N TRP A 223 -20.83 4.49 8.45
CA TRP A 223 -19.86 5.09 7.52
C TRP A 223 -19.73 6.59 7.81
N SER A 224 -18.49 7.08 7.86
CA SER A 224 -18.23 8.51 8.01
C SER A 224 -18.76 9.30 6.81
N ALA A 225 -19.15 10.56 7.04
CA ALA A 225 -19.63 11.45 5.98
C ALA A 225 -18.64 11.53 4.80
N THR A 226 -17.33 11.59 5.09
CA THR A 226 -16.27 11.57 4.08
C THR A 226 -16.30 10.30 3.23
N LYS A 227 -16.46 9.12 3.85
CA LYS A 227 -16.50 7.84 3.11
C LYS A 227 -17.71 7.75 2.19
N VAL A 228 -18.85 8.28 2.62
CA VAL A 228 -20.06 8.35 1.79
C VAL A 228 -19.88 9.32 0.62
N ALA A 229 -19.27 10.50 0.86
CA ALA A 229 -18.96 11.46 -0.20
C ALA A 229 -17.94 10.91 -1.22
N ASP A 230 -16.93 10.17 -0.77
CA ASP A 230 -15.96 9.52 -1.67
C ASP A 230 -16.62 8.46 -2.55
N LEU A 231 -17.54 7.68 -1.98
CA LEU A 231 -18.34 6.73 -2.75
C LEU A 231 -19.26 7.44 -3.74
N ASP A 232 -19.87 8.57 -3.34
CA ASP A 232 -20.68 9.41 -4.20
C ASP A 232 -19.88 9.87 -5.42
N GLU A 233 -18.76 10.56 -5.18
CA GLU A 233 -17.92 11.09 -6.25
C GLU A 233 -17.41 9.99 -7.19
N ALA A 234 -16.86 8.90 -6.63
CA ALA A 234 -16.30 7.81 -7.43
C ALA A 234 -17.36 7.11 -8.32
N THR A 235 -18.56 6.89 -7.79
CA THR A 235 -19.64 6.24 -8.57
C THR A 235 -20.27 7.21 -9.58
N SER A 236 -20.31 8.51 -9.29
CA SER A 236 -20.72 9.55 -10.25
C SER A 236 -19.77 9.59 -11.44
N GLN A 237 -18.46 9.52 -11.19
CA GLN A 237 -17.46 9.49 -12.25
C GLN A 237 -17.62 8.29 -13.19
N VAL A 238 -18.04 7.12 -12.69
CA VAL A 238 -18.33 5.97 -13.56
C VAL A 238 -19.55 6.25 -14.43
N VAL A 239 -20.67 6.69 -13.84
CA VAL A 239 -21.92 6.94 -14.59
C VAL A 239 -21.74 8.04 -15.63
N GLU A 240 -20.99 9.09 -15.32
CA GLU A 240 -20.66 10.18 -16.25
C GLU A 240 -19.90 9.71 -17.50
N LYS A 241 -19.18 8.58 -17.41
CA LYS A 241 -18.42 8.01 -18.54
C LYS A 241 -19.20 6.93 -19.30
N LEU A 242 -20.41 6.59 -18.85
CA LEU A 242 -21.36 5.82 -19.65
C LEU A 242 -22.02 6.71 -20.70
N ALA A 243 -22.72 6.14 -21.67
CA ALA A 243 -23.54 6.92 -22.59
C ALA A 243 -24.79 7.50 -21.89
N ASP A 244 -25.34 8.60 -22.41
CA ASP A 244 -26.66 9.06 -21.99
C ASP A 244 -27.72 8.03 -22.44
N PRO A 245 -28.48 7.41 -21.50
CA PRO A 245 -29.47 6.40 -21.84
C PRO A 245 -30.61 6.95 -22.73
N SER A 246 -30.83 8.26 -22.75
CA SER A 246 -31.84 8.94 -23.56
C SER A 246 -31.33 9.44 -24.92
N ALA A 247 -30.03 9.29 -25.22
CA ALA A 247 -29.44 9.76 -26.47
C ALA A 247 -30.15 9.17 -27.70
N ALA A 248 -30.33 9.97 -28.74
CA ALA A 248 -30.94 9.51 -29.99
C ALA A 248 -30.09 8.40 -30.63
N GLU A 249 -28.77 8.61 -30.70
CA GLU A 249 -27.82 7.62 -31.22
C GLU A 249 -27.45 6.58 -30.16
N ALA A 250 -27.37 5.32 -30.56
CA ALA A 250 -26.93 4.24 -29.69
C ALA A 250 -25.39 4.24 -29.60
N TYR A 251 -24.87 4.21 -28.37
CA TYR A 251 -23.45 4.08 -28.10
C TYR A 251 -23.20 3.03 -27.03
N GLN A 252 -22.14 2.23 -27.20
CA GLN A 252 -21.70 1.26 -26.21
C GLN A 252 -20.40 1.74 -25.58
N SER A 253 -20.48 2.35 -24.39
CA SER A 253 -19.30 2.67 -23.58
C SER A 253 -18.71 1.42 -22.95
N LYS A 254 -17.39 1.28 -22.99
CA LYS A 254 -16.64 0.18 -22.36
C LYS A 254 -15.55 0.75 -21.47
N GLY A 255 -15.63 0.43 -20.17
CA GLY A 255 -14.68 0.90 -19.20
C GLY A 255 -14.23 -0.13 -18.18
N LEU A 256 -13.15 0.21 -17.49
CA LEU A 256 -12.54 -0.59 -16.44
C LEU A 256 -12.44 0.23 -15.16
N VAL A 257 -12.92 -0.32 -14.05
CA VAL A 257 -12.77 0.23 -12.71
C VAL A 257 -11.82 -0.66 -11.92
N ILE A 258 -10.66 -0.13 -11.58
CA ILE A 258 -9.65 -0.81 -10.76
C ILE A 258 -9.85 -0.39 -9.31
N THR A 259 -10.10 -1.37 -8.45
CA THR A 259 -10.35 -1.18 -7.03
C THR A 259 -9.22 -1.84 -6.22
N PRO A 260 -8.80 -1.30 -5.07
CA PRO A 260 -7.95 -2.06 -4.17
C PRO A 260 -8.65 -3.38 -3.74
N VAL A 261 -7.90 -4.44 -3.51
CA VAL A 261 -8.45 -5.78 -3.27
C VAL A 261 -9.34 -5.82 -2.00
N GLN A 262 -10.60 -6.23 -2.08
CA GLN A 262 -11.54 -6.18 -0.92
C GLN A 262 -11.81 -4.76 -0.37
N SER A 263 -11.62 -3.71 -1.17
CA SER A 263 -11.89 -2.32 -0.77
C SER A 263 -13.37 -1.92 -0.72
N GLY A 264 -14.28 -2.85 -1.00
CA GLY A 264 -15.71 -2.57 -1.12
C GLY A 264 -16.21 -2.46 -2.57
N ALA A 265 -15.64 -3.23 -3.50
CA ALA A 265 -16.11 -3.29 -4.90
C ALA A 265 -17.63 -3.51 -4.99
N SER A 266 -18.23 -4.35 -4.14
CA SER A 266 -19.68 -4.53 -4.09
C SER A 266 -20.45 -3.27 -3.71
N ALA A 267 -19.92 -2.42 -2.82
CA ALA A 267 -20.51 -1.13 -2.48
C ALA A 267 -20.40 -0.15 -3.65
N HIS A 268 -19.27 -0.14 -4.35
CA HIS A 268 -19.08 0.66 -5.55
C HIS A 268 -20.00 0.21 -6.70
N ILE A 269 -20.14 -1.10 -6.93
CA ILE A 269 -21.09 -1.69 -7.88
C ILE A 269 -22.51 -1.28 -7.51
N THR A 270 -22.90 -1.43 -6.25
CA THR A 270 -24.25 -1.07 -5.77
C THR A 270 -24.53 0.41 -6.00
N GLY A 271 -23.60 1.30 -5.65
CA GLY A 271 -23.74 2.74 -5.88
C GLY A 271 -23.79 3.12 -7.37
N THR A 272 -22.97 2.47 -8.19
CA THR A 272 -23.00 2.65 -9.66
C THR A 272 -24.34 2.22 -10.25
N VAL A 273 -24.85 1.04 -9.83
CA VAL A 273 -26.15 0.54 -10.28
C VAL A 273 -27.27 1.46 -9.81
N ALA A 274 -27.27 1.89 -8.55
CA ALA A 274 -28.26 2.81 -7.99
C ALA A 274 -28.37 4.11 -8.82
N LYS A 275 -27.22 4.70 -9.15
CA LYS A 275 -27.15 5.92 -9.97
C LYS A 275 -27.53 5.67 -11.42
N ALA A 276 -27.12 4.55 -12.00
CA ALA A 276 -27.49 4.21 -13.37
C ALA A 276 -29.00 4.00 -13.52
N VAL A 277 -29.65 3.32 -12.58
CA VAL A 277 -31.11 3.13 -12.65
C VAL A 277 -31.85 4.46 -12.49
N ASP A 278 -31.40 5.33 -11.57
CA ASP A 278 -31.92 6.70 -11.42
C ASP A 278 -31.72 7.52 -12.71
N ALA A 279 -30.57 7.34 -13.39
CA ALA A 279 -30.25 8.02 -14.64
C ALA A 279 -31.07 7.55 -15.86
N GLY A 280 -31.64 6.33 -15.82
CA GLY A 280 -32.45 5.82 -16.93
C GLY A 280 -32.11 4.42 -17.44
N TYR A 281 -31.13 3.73 -16.87
CA TYR A 281 -30.82 2.36 -17.27
C TYR A 281 -31.94 1.41 -16.83
N ARG A 282 -32.46 0.60 -17.75
CA ARG A 282 -33.64 -0.25 -17.50
C ARG A 282 -33.36 -1.74 -17.47
N LEU A 283 -32.26 -2.17 -18.08
CA LEU A 283 -31.74 -3.52 -17.92
C LEU A 283 -30.40 -3.45 -17.19
N VAL A 284 -30.27 -4.16 -16.09
CA VAL A 284 -29.02 -4.28 -15.33
C VAL A 284 -28.64 -5.76 -15.23
N ILE A 285 -27.48 -6.10 -15.79
CA ILE A 285 -26.92 -7.46 -15.79
C ILE A 285 -25.62 -7.41 -15.00
N VAL A 286 -25.57 -8.10 -13.87
CA VAL A 286 -24.38 -8.21 -13.04
C VAL A 286 -23.78 -9.60 -13.23
N LEU A 287 -22.65 -9.67 -13.91
CA LEU A 287 -21.91 -10.90 -14.18
C LEU A 287 -20.95 -11.16 -13.02
N THR A 288 -21.08 -12.34 -12.40
CA THR A 288 -20.27 -12.74 -11.23
C THR A 288 -19.59 -14.09 -11.41
N GLY A 289 -18.72 -14.47 -10.48
CA GLY A 289 -17.88 -15.66 -10.55
C GLY A 289 -18.66 -16.96 -10.84
N PRO A 290 -17.95 -18.05 -11.22
CA PRO A 290 -18.60 -19.27 -11.67
C PRO A 290 -19.33 -20.05 -10.56
N THR A 291 -19.14 -19.67 -9.29
CA THR A 291 -19.71 -20.37 -8.13
C THR A 291 -21.02 -19.74 -7.67
N ASN A 292 -21.92 -20.57 -7.13
CA ASN A 292 -23.16 -20.07 -6.54
C ASN A 292 -22.89 -19.13 -5.37
N VAL A 293 -21.90 -19.41 -4.52
CA VAL A 293 -21.60 -18.60 -3.34
C VAL A 293 -21.30 -17.14 -3.69
N LEU A 294 -20.41 -16.89 -4.66
CA LEU A 294 -20.08 -15.53 -5.09
C LEU A 294 -21.32 -14.81 -5.64
N ARG A 295 -22.12 -15.52 -6.44
CA ARG A 295 -23.38 -15.00 -6.96
C ARG A 295 -24.36 -14.67 -5.85
N TYR A 296 -24.48 -15.53 -4.85
CA TYR A 296 -25.42 -15.37 -3.74
C TYR A 296 -25.02 -14.18 -2.87
N GLN A 297 -23.71 -14.01 -2.60
CA GLN A 297 -23.18 -12.87 -1.88
C GLN A 297 -23.47 -11.55 -2.60
N LEU A 298 -23.26 -11.49 -3.92
CA LEU A 298 -23.51 -10.28 -4.70
C LEU A 298 -25.02 -10.01 -4.86
N GLN A 299 -25.83 -11.05 -5.11
CA GLN A 299 -27.30 -10.96 -5.14
C GLN A 299 -27.83 -10.45 -3.81
N ARG A 300 -27.43 -11.04 -2.68
CA ARG A 300 -27.80 -10.57 -1.35
C ARG A 300 -27.40 -9.13 -1.12
N THR A 301 -26.21 -8.73 -1.55
CA THR A 301 -25.76 -7.33 -1.40
C THR A 301 -26.68 -6.37 -2.12
N LEU A 302 -27.01 -6.64 -3.39
CA LEU A 302 -27.94 -5.80 -4.16
C LEU A 302 -29.36 -5.86 -3.60
N ASP A 303 -29.85 -7.03 -3.19
CA ASP A 303 -31.18 -7.20 -2.63
C ASP A 303 -31.32 -6.42 -1.30
N ARG A 304 -30.29 -6.48 -0.45
CA ARG A 304 -30.21 -5.80 0.85
C ARG A 304 -30.02 -4.29 0.72
N ASP A 305 -29.12 -3.85 -0.15
CA ASP A 305 -28.64 -2.47 -0.16
C ASP A 305 -29.31 -1.60 -1.23
N LEU A 306 -29.99 -2.19 -2.21
CA LEU A 306 -30.61 -1.48 -3.33
C LEU A 306 -32.08 -1.87 -3.58
N VAL A 307 -32.36 -3.16 -3.82
CA VAL A 307 -33.72 -3.61 -4.20
C VAL A 307 -34.70 -3.30 -3.07
N GLY A 308 -34.36 -3.73 -1.85
CA GLY A 308 -35.14 -3.42 -0.65
C GLY A 308 -36.39 -4.28 -0.49
N ARG A 309 -36.93 -4.24 0.73
CA ARG A 309 -37.97 -5.18 1.18
C ARG A 309 -39.24 -5.09 0.35
N GLU A 310 -39.68 -3.88 0.01
CA GLU A 310 -40.92 -3.63 -0.73
C GLU A 310 -40.88 -4.21 -2.15
N ASN A 311 -39.73 -4.13 -2.82
CA ASN A 311 -39.52 -4.72 -4.14
C ASN A 311 -39.28 -6.24 -4.07
N LEU A 312 -38.73 -6.75 -2.97
CA LEU A 312 -38.53 -8.20 -2.76
C LEU A 312 -39.85 -8.94 -2.48
N LEU A 313 -40.69 -8.37 -1.62
CA LEU A 313 -41.96 -8.98 -1.20
C LEU A 313 -43.06 -8.84 -2.27
N LEU A 314 -42.92 -7.87 -3.15
CA LEU A 314 -43.88 -7.58 -4.21
C LEU A 314 -45.35 -7.43 -3.71
N GLY A 315 -45.54 -6.88 -2.51
CA GLY A 315 -46.86 -6.72 -1.89
C GLY A 315 -47.36 -7.96 -1.14
N ALA A 316 -46.60 -9.05 -1.12
CA ALA A 316 -46.83 -10.14 -0.19
C ALA A 316 -46.54 -9.68 1.25
N GLY A 317 -47.26 -10.25 2.21
CA GLY A 317 -46.96 -10.06 3.63
C GLY A 317 -45.63 -10.71 4.01
N GLU A 318 -45.01 -10.21 5.07
CA GLU A 318 -43.84 -10.88 5.67
C GLU A 318 -44.29 -12.18 6.34
N SER A 319 -43.74 -13.31 5.88
CA SER A 319 -43.95 -14.62 6.51
C SER A 319 -42.60 -15.32 6.77
N GLU A 320 -42.64 -16.41 7.54
CA GLU A 320 -41.47 -17.28 7.75
C GLU A 320 -40.93 -17.89 6.43
N ASP A 321 -41.77 -17.94 5.38
CA ASP A 321 -41.39 -18.40 4.03
C ASP A 321 -40.72 -17.31 3.17
N SER A 322 -40.56 -16.09 3.70
CA SER A 322 -39.85 -15.03 2.96
C SER A 322 -38.41 -15.49 2.70
N GLU A 323 -37.92 -15.28 1.48
CA GLU A 323 -36.60 -15.79 1.07
C GLU A 323 -35.48 -15.44 2.07
N TYR A 324 -35.46 -14.20 2.57
CA TYR A 324 -34.46 -13.73 3.53
C TYR A 324 -34.89 -13.83 5.01
N ALA A 325 -35.95 -14.59 5.35
CA ALA A 325 -36.38 -14.74 6.74
C ALA A 325 -35.32 -15.37 7.66
N ASP A 326 -34.41 -16.17 7.09
CA ASP A 326 -33.27 -16.77 7.78
C ASP A 326 -32.02 -15.87 7.83
N ASP A 327 -32.11 -14.64 7.31
CA ASP A 327 -31.03 -13.68 7.28
C ASP A 327 -31.03 -12.78 8.53
N PRO A 328 -29.94 -12.73 9.31
CA PRO A 328 -29.89 -11.89 10.51
C PRO A 328 -30.12 -10.39 10.24
N ASP A 329 -29.82 -9.91 9.04
CA ASP A 329 -30.02 -8.50 8.68
C ASP A 329 -31.48 -8.22 8.25
N TRP A 330 -32.32 -9.22 8.00
CA TRP A 330 -33.68 -9.00 7.52
C TRP A 330 -34.55 -8.21 8.51
N PHE A 331 -34.38 -8.49 9.80
CA PHE A 331 -35.17 -7.88 10.88
C PHE A 331 -34.50 -6.65 11.50
N LYS A 332 -33.24 -6.35 11.16
CA LYS A 332 -32.55 -5.16 11.68
C LYS A 332 -33.10 -3.88 11.04
N ALA A 333 -33.09 -2.79 11.81
CA ALA A 333 -33.53 -1.48 11.33
C ALA A 333 -32.62 -0.93 10.22
N ASP A 334 -31.31 -1.16 10.34
CA ASP A 334 -30.23 -0.80 9.41
C ASP A 334 -29.78 -1.99 8.53
N GLY A 335 -30.58 -3.05 8.51
CA GLY A 335 -30.38 -4.26 7.72
C GLY A 335 -30.75 -4.07 6.26
N PHE A 336 -31.84 -4.68 5.80
CA PHE A 336 -32.33 -4.45 4.43
C PHE A 336 -32.92 -3.03 4.28
N ILE A 337 -32.63 -2.38 3.16
CA ILE A 337 -33.20 -1.07 2.84
C ILE A 337 -34.73 -1.14 2.79
N ARG A 338 -35.37 -0.12 3.36
CA ARG A 338 -36.83 0.04 3.39
C ARG A 338 -37.19 1.31 2.63
N HIS A 339 -37.93 1.17 1.54
CA HIS A 339 -38.46 2.29 0.75
C HIS A 339 -39.74 2.87 1.38
N GLY A 340 -40.31 2.21 2.39
CA GLY A 340 -41.51 2.63 3.12
C GLY A 340 -42.79 2.25 2.39
N ARG A 341 -42.87 2.55 1.09
CA ARG A 341 -43.89 2.05 0.15
C ARG A 341 -43.22 1.60 -1.14
N ARG A 342 -43.97 0.89 -1.98
CA ARG A 342 -43.50 0.54 -3.32
C ARG A 342 -43.20 1.81 -4.13
N PRO A 343 -41.99 1.97 -4.70
CA PRO A 343 -41.64 3.13 -5.51
C PRO A 343 -42.68 3.50 -6.57
N SER A 344 -43.22 2.52 -7.28
CA SER A 344 -44.29 2.70 -8.27
C SER A 344 -45.57 3.32 -7.71
N SER A 345 -45.92 3.03 -6.46
CA SER A 345 -47.12 3.59 -5.81
C SER A 345 -47.01 5.09 -5.49
N GLU A 346 -45.80 5.64 -5.56
CA GLU A 346 -45.50 7.05 -5.29
C GLU A 346 -45.01 7.78 -6.56
N GLY A 347 -45.30 7.23 -7.75
CA GLY A 347 -44.93 7.83 -9.03
C GLY A 347 -43.48 7.59 -9.46
N GLY A 348 -42.74 6.71 -8.77
CA GLY A 348 -41.43 6.21 -9.18
C GLY A 348 -41.53 4.92 -10.00
N PHE A 349 -40.44 4.15 -10.03
CA PHE A 349 -40.36 2.86 -10.72
C PHE A 349 -39.74 1.79 -9.81
N ASP A 350 -40.18 0.55 -9.96
CA ASP A 350 -39.72 -0.58 -9.14
C ASP A 350 -38.50 -1.28 -9.77
N ILE A 351 -37.70 -1.97 -8.96
CA ILE A 351 -36.69 -2.91 -9.44
C ILE A 351 -37.29 -4.32 -9.40
N LEU A 352 -37.47 -4.92 -10.58
CA LEU A 352 -37.91 -6.31 -10.71
C LEU A 352 -36.70 -7.20 -10.97
N ARG A 353 -36.42 -8.11 -10.04
CA ARG A 353 -35.32 -9.07 -10.16
C ARG A 353 -35.73 -10.29 -10.97
N LEU A 354 -34.84 -10.76 -11.83
CA LEU A 354 -35.01 -11.96 -12.66
C LEU A 354 -34.20 -13.16 -12.15
N THR A 355 -33.38 -12.93 -11.13
CA THR A 355 -32.67 -13.94 -10.36
C THR A 355 -32.96 -13.71 -8.89
N THR A 356 -32.84 -14.76 -8.09
CA THR A 356 -33.12 -14.73 -6.64
C THR A 356 -31.87 -15.15 -5.88
N ARG A 357 -31.86 -15.09 -4.54
CA ARG A 357 -30.75 -15.58 -3.70
C ARG A 357 -30.44 -17.03 -4.00
N ASP A 358 -31.47 -17.86 -4.17
CA ASP A 358 -31.30 -19.31 -4.28
C ASP A 358 -31.34 -19.81 -5.74
N ASN A 359 -31.85 -19.00 -6.67
CA ASN A 359 -31.95 -19.38 -8.09
C ASN A 359 -31.14 -18.43 -9.00
N ASP A 360 -30.17 -19.00 -9.72
CA ASP A 360 -29.47 -18.37 -10.84
C ASP A 360 -30.39 -18.29 -12.08
N TYR A 361 -29.95 -17.55 -13.10
CA TYR A 361 -30.68 -17.45 -14.37
C TYR A 361 -30.85 -18.85 -15.01
N ASN A 362 -32.09 -19.20 -15.32
CA ASN A 362 -32.45 -20.39 -16.06
C ASN A 362 -33.50 -20.02 -17.12
N HIS A 363 -33.74 -20.89 -18.10
CA HIS A 363 -34.81 -20.64 -19.09
C HIS A 363 -36.10 -20.27 -18.37
N LEU A 364 -36.71 -19.17 -18.79
CA LEU A 364 -37.99 -18.69 -18.26
C LEU A 364 -39.11 -19.66 -18.67
N ARG A 365 -39.21 -20.83 -18.02
CA ARG A 365 -40.28 -21.82 -18.25
C ARG A 365 -41.68 -21.26 -17.96
N GLN A 366 -41.79 -20.12 -17.26
CA GLN A 366 -43.05 -19.47 -16.89
C GLN A 366 -43.14 -17.96 -17.17
N GLY A 367 -42.27 -17.36 -18.01
CA GLY A 367 -42.59 -16.01 -18.50
C GLY A 367 -41.46 -15.23 -19.16
N LEU A 368 -41.39 -15.29 -20.49
CA LEU A 368 -40.79 -14.22 -21.30
C LEU A 368 -41.36 -12.84 -20.92
N ALA A 369 -42.63 -12.79 -20.45
CA ALA A 369 -43.29 -11.60 -19.91
C ALA A 369 -42.49 -10.88 -18.81
N ALA A 370 -41.70 -11.59 -17.99
CA ALA A 370 -40.90 -10.95 -16.94
C ALA A 370 -39.73 -10.11 -17.53
N LEU A 371 -39.25 -10.47 -18.72
CA LEU A 371 -38.25 -9.73 -19.49
C LEU A 371 -38.86 -8.63 -20.39
N GLU A 372 -40.20 -8.52 -20.44
CA GLU A 372 -40.85 -7.47 -21.24
C GLU A 372 -40.83 -6.12 -20.53
N PHE A 373 -40.65 -5.07 -21.35
CA PHE A 373 -40.64 -3.68 -20.92
C PHE A 373 -41.93 -3.00 -21.35
N GLU A 374 -42.72 -2.58 -20.38
CA GLU A 374 -43.94 -1.82 -20.62
C GLU A 374 -43.60 -0.37 -20.95
N LYS A 375 -44.13 0.13 -22.08
CA LYS A 375 -44.01 1.52 -22.51
C LYS A 375 -45.26 2.28 -22.11
N ARG A 376 -45.10 3.42 -21.42
CA ARG A 376 -46.19 4.34 -21.12
C ARG A 376 -46.77 4.98 -22.38
N MET A 377 -45.89 5.28 -23.34
CA MET A 377 -46.18 5.84 -24.66
C MET A 377 -45.73 4.82 -25.73
N PRO A 378 -46.61 3.91 -26.18
CA PRO A 378 -46.25 2.83 -27.11
C PRO A 378 -45.65 3.30 -28.44
N GLN A 379 -46.01 4.52 -28.88
CA GLN A 379 -45.54 5.16 -30.11
C GLN A 379 -44.09 5.69 -30.03
N LEU A 380 -43.55 5.83 -28.83
CA LEU A 380 -42.18 6.31 -28.60
C LEU A 380 -41.25 5.11 -28.32
N PRO A 381 -39.95 5.22 -28.62
CA PRO A 381 -38.99 4.19 -28.24
C PRO A 381 -38.86 4.11 -26.71
N LEU A 382 -38.37 2.99 -26.19
CA LEU A 382 -38.20 2.81 -24.74
C LEU A 382 -37.22 3.81 -24.13
N ASN A 383 -36.18 4.20 -24.87
CA ASN A 383 -35.18 5.17 -24.42
C ASN A 383 -35.66 6.64 -24.40
N ASP A 384 -36.90 6.91 -24.84
CA ASP A 384 -37.48 8.24 -24.73
C ASP A 384 -37.73 8.60 -23.24
N PRO A 385 -37.38 9.81 -22.77
CA PRO A 385 -37.56 10.21 -21.37
C PRO A 385 -38.96 9.95 -20.78
N GLU A 386 -40.03 10.04 -21.58
CA GLU A 386 -41.42 9.77 -21.16
C GLU A 386 -41.68 8.30 -20.83
N ASN A 387 -40.99 7.39 -21.52
CA ASN A 387 -41.05 5.96 -21.27
C ASN A 387 -40.03 5.55 -20.19
N LEU A 388 -38.80 6.03 -20.34
CA LEU A 388 -37.65 5.71 -19.51
C LEU A 388 -38.02 5.81 -18.03
N HIS A 389 -38.46 6.96 -17.54
CA HIS A 389 -38.69 7.16 -16.09
C HIS A 389 -39.98 6.53 -15.55
N ALA A 390 -40.85 5.99 -16.41
CA ALA A 390 -42.06 5.27 -16.02
C ALA A 390 -41.89 3.75 -15.98
N THR A 391 -40.93 3.20 -16.75
CA THR A 391 -40.73 1.76 -16.85
C THR A 391 -39.90 1.22 -15.67
N SER A 392 -40.37 0.14 -15.05
CA SER A 392 -39.62 -0.60 -14.02
C SER A 392 -38.30 -1.18 -14.54
N VAL A 393 -37.31 -1.28 -13.68
CA VAL A 393 -35.98 -1.84 -13.99
C VAL A 393 -36.04 -3.37 -13.97
N ARG A 394 -35.23 -4.02 -14.80
CA ARG A 394 -34.93 -5.46 -14.73
C ARG A 394 -33.51 -5.66 -14.23
N LEU A 395 -33.37 -6.36 -13.11
CA LEU A 395 -32.07 -6.65 -12.48
C LEU A 395 -31.83 -8.16 -12.49
N MET A 396 -30.63 -8.58 -12.89
CA MET A 396 -30.21 -9.98 -12.77
C MET A 396 -28.75 -10.09 -12.34
N VAL A 397 -28.46 -11.07 -11.49
CA VAL A 397 -27.10 -11.45 -11.07
C VAL A 397 -26.82 -12.85 -11.59
N VAL A 398 -25.93 -12.94 -12.57
CA VAL A 398 -25.76 -14.11 -13.43
C VAL A 398 -24.36 -14.67 -13.31
N LYS A 399 -24.24 -16.00 -13.16
CA LYS A 399 -22.93 -16.67 -13.20
C LYS A 399 -22.27 -16.50 -14.57
N LYS A 400 -20.98 -16.18 -14.56
CA LYS A 400 -20.08 -16.17 -15.73
C LYS A 400 -19.76 -17.60 -16.18
N ASN A 401 -20.76 -18.31 -16.68
CA ASN A 401 -20.57 -19.60 -17.33
C ASN A 401 -21.27 -19.61 -18.69
N LYS A 402 -20.73 -20.39 -19.62
CA LYS A 402 -21.22 -20.45 -21.01
C LYS A 402 -22.71 -20.80 -21.07
N THR A 403 -23.12 -21.83 -20.34
CA THR A 403 -24.48 -22.38 -20.39
C THR A 403 -25.52 -21.35 -19.99
N THR A 404 -25.36 -20.70 -18.84
CA THR A 404 -26.29 -19.70 -18.31
C THR A 404 -26.35 -18.48 -19.24
N LEU A 405 -25.19 -17.96 -19.69
CA LEU A 405 -25.15 -16.80 -20.58
C LEU A 405 -25.78 -17.09 -21.94
N SER A 406 -25.55 -18.27 -22.53
CA SER A 406 -26.18 -18.63 -23.80
C SER A 406 -27.71 -18.73 -23.69
N LYS A 407 -28.25 -19.17 -22.54
CA LYS A 407 -29.69 -19.14 -22.29
C LYS A 407 -30.23 -17.72 -22.24
N LEU A 408 -29.54 -16.83 -21.53
CA LEU A 408 -29.91 -15.42 -21.43
C LEU A 408 -29.92 -14.74 -22.81
N VAL A 409 -28.88 -14.94 -23.62
CA VAL A 409 -28.82 -14.38 -24.98
C VAL A 409 -30.00 -14.86 -25.83
N LYS A 410 -30.34 -16.15 -25.76
CA LYS A 410 -31.47 -16.73 -26.50
C LYS A 410 -32.82 -16.16 -26.05
N ASP A 411 -33.03 -16.03 -24.74
CA ASP A 411 -34.29 -15.50 -24.21
C ASP A 411 -34.45 -14.00 -24.54
N LEU A 412 -33.37 -13.21 -24.47
CA LEU A 412 -33.37 -11.79 -24.87
C LEU A 412 -33.71 -11.60 -26.35
N GLN A 413 -33.31 -12.51 -27.24
CA GLN A 413 -33.68 -12.45 -28.65
C GLN A 413 -35.18 -12.66 -28.90
N SER A 414 -35.92 -13.14 -27.90
CA SER A 414 -37.33 -13.50 -28.04
C SER A 414 -38.30 -12.44 -27.49
N ILE A 415 -37.81 -11.27 -27.04
CA ILE A 415 -38.65 -10.22 -26.45
C ILE A 415 -39.19 -9.23 -27.48
N HIS A 416 -40.36 -8.62 -27.19
CA HIS A 416 -41.08 -7.74 -28.12
C HIS A 416 -40.42 -6.38 -28.40
N PRO A 417 -39.93 -5.61 -27.41
CA PRO A 417 -39.23 -4.35 -27.70
C PRO A 417 -37.94 -4.63 -28.48
N PRO A 418 -37.59 -3.83 -29.50
CA PRO A 418 -36.30 -3.96 -30.14
C PRO A 418 -35.19 -3.78 -29.10
N LEU A 419 -34.26 -4.74 -29.01
CA LEU A 419 -33.12 -4.68 -28.10
C LEU A 419 -32.27 -3.40 -28.26
N ALA A 420 -32.34 -2.78 -29.45
CA ALA A 420 -31.73 -1.48 -29.75
C ALA A 420 -32.32 -0.30 -28.97
N GLU A 421 -33.53 -0.42 -28.42
CA GLU A 421 -34.17 0.64 -27.64
C GLU A 421 -33.84 0.57 -26.15
N ILE A 422 -33.23 -0.52 -25.66
CA ILE A 422 -33.12 -0.81 -24.23
C ILE A 422 -31.77 -0.32 -23.67
N PRO A 423 -31.76 0.75 -22.84
CA PRO A 423 -30.52 1.19 -22.20
C PRO A 423 -30.12 0.16 -21.13
N THR A 424 -28.95 -0.44 -21.35
CA THR A 424 -28.50 -1.60 -20.57
C THR A 424 -27.18 -1.30 -19.87
N LEU A 425 -27.07 -1.66 -18.59
CA LEU A 425 -25.83 -1.66 -17.85
C LEU A 425 -25.38 -3.11 -17.60
N ILE A 426 -24.19 -3.45 -18.07
CA ILE A 426 -23.54 -4.73 -17.77
C ILE A 426 -22.36 -4.48 -16.86
N ILE A 427 -22.44 -4.98 -15.63
CA ILE A 427 -21.34 -4.97 -14.66
C ILE A 427 -20.66 -6.33 -14.68
N ASP A 428 -19.37 -6.34 -14.96
CA ASP A 428 -18.52 -7.52 -14.79
C ASP A 428 -17.73 -7.36 -13.48
N ASP A 429 -18.02 -8.18 -12.46
CA ASP A 429 -17.45 -7.99 -11.12
C ASP A 429 -15.95 -8.36 -10.98
N GLY A 430 -15.27 -8.78 -12.05
CA GLY A 430 -13.85 -9.10 -12.01
C GLY A 430 -13.42 -10.32 -11.20
N THR A 431 -14.33 -11.09 -10.60
CA THR A 431 -14.01 -12.17 -9.62
C THR A 431 -13.30 -13.40 -10.22
N ALA A 432 -12.80 -13.31 -11.46
CA ALA A 432 -12.08 -14.38 -12.16
C ALA A 432 -10.57 -14.13 -12.25
N TRP A 433 -9.93 -13.65 -11.17
CA TRP A 433 -8.49 -13.91 -11.02
C TRP A 433 -8.32 -15.39 -10.65
N ASP A 434 -8.25 -16.26 -11.66
CA ASP A 434 -7.66 -17.59 -11.53
C ASP A 434 -6.21 -17.47 -12.04
N PRO A 435 -5.17 -17.54 -11.18
CA PRO A 435 -3.79 -17.62 -11.64
C PRO A 435 -3.56 -18.82 -12.59
N GLY A 436 -4.45 -19.83 -12.58
CA GLY A 436 -4.48 -20.93 -13.54
C GLY A 436 -5.12 -20.60 -14.90
N ALA A 437 -5.90 -19.53 -15.03
CA ALA A 437 -6.44 -19.07 -16.33
C ALA A 437 -5.36 -18.35 -17.17
N VAL A 438 -4.33 -17.81 -16.53
CA VAL A 438 -3.13 -17.28 -17.20
C VAL A 438 -2.22 -18.42 -17.68
N ASN A 439 -2.49 -19.67 -17.27
CA ASN A 439 -1.70 -20.83 -17.65
C ASN A 439 -2.49 -21.77 -18.54
N THR A 440 -2.77 -21.34 -19.78
CA THR A 440 -2.99 -22.31 -20.86
C THR A 440 -2.17 -21.95 -22.08
N HIS A 441 -1.00 -22.58 -22.18
CA HIS A 441 -0.52 -23.18 -23.42
C HIS A 441 -1.56 -24.18 -23.96
N ARG A 442 -2.79 -23.75 -24.25
CA ARG A 442 -3.73 -24.55 -25.03
C ARG A 442 -3.29 -24.38 -26.47
N LYS A 443 -2.56 -25.39 -26.99
CA LYS A 443 -2.24 -25.52 -28.41
C LYS A 443 -3.48 -25.17 -29.23
N ALA A 444 -3.30 -24.24 -30.16
CA ALA A 444 -4.32 -23.85 -31.12
C ALA A 444 -4.91 -25.11 -31.78
N THR A 445 -6.14 -25.45 -31.45
CA THR A 445 -6.88 -26.52 -32.12
C THR A 445 -7.36 -25.99 -33.46
N GLY A 446 -6.45 -25.85 -34.45
CA GLY A 446 -6.72 -25.78 -35.90
C GLY A 446 -7.77 -24.81 -36.44
N THR A 447 -8.34 -23.94 -35.61
CA THR A 447 -9.51 -23.10 -35.93
C THR A 447 -9.29 -21.70 -35.36
N GLY A 448 -8.24 -21.01 -35.81
CA GLY A 448 -8.10 -19.53 -35.84
C GLY A 448 -8.38 -18.67 -34.59
N THR A 449 -8.73 -19.24 -33.44
CA THR A 449 -9.24 -18.52 -32.26
C THR A 449 -8.48 -19.02 -31.02
N ALA A 450 -7.18 -18.75 -30.99
CA ALA A 450 -6.38 -18.91 -29.78
C ALA A 450 -6.63 -17.69 -28.89
N GLY A 451 -7.01 -17.89 -27.62
CA GLY A 451 -7.03 -16.82 -26.60
C GLY A 451 -8.37 -16.51 -25.93
N VAL A 452 -9.52 -16.79 -26.58
CA VAL A 452 -10.85 -16.45 -26.01
C VAL A 452 -11.40 -17.59 -25.16
N THR A 453 -11.67 -17.34 -23.89
CA THR A 453 -12.47 -18.29 -23.09
C THR A 453 -13.89 -18.35 -23.64
N SER A 454 -14.53 -19.53 -23.63
CA SER A 454 -15.91 -19.67 -24.13
C SER A 454 -16.94 -18.74 -23.45
N VAL A 455 -16.61 -18.18 -22.28
CA VAL A 455 -17.42 -17.19 -21.55
C VAL A 455 -17.26 -15.79 -22.15
N GLN A 456 -16.04 -15.38 -22.50
CA GLN A 456 -15.78 -14.10 -23.17
C GLN A 456 -16.50 -14.03 -24.52
N ALA A 457 -16.48 -15.11 -25.31
CA ALA A 457 -17.18 -15.16 -26.59
C ALA A 457 -18.70 -14.91 -26.46
N VAL A 458 -19.36 -15.56 -25.48
CA VAL A 458 -20.80 -15.36 -25.25
C VAL A 458 -21.10 -13.98 -24.65
N THR A 459 -20.18 -13.40 -23.89
CA THR A 459 -20.32 -12.03 -23.36
C THR A 459 -20.23 -10.99 -24.49
N ALA A 460 -19.31 -11.17 -25.43
CA ALA A 460 -19.23 -10.37 -26.64
C ALA A 460 -20.50 -10.51 -27.50
N GLU A 461 -21.02 -11.74 -27.64
CA GLU A 461 -22.31 -11.97 -28.32
C GLU A 461 -23.45 -11.21 -27.64
N LEU A 462 -23.54 -11.26 -26.31
CA LEU A 462 -24.53 -10.50 -25.53
C LEU A 462 -24.46 -9.00 -25.81
N LEU A 463 -23.25 -8.41 -25.82
CA LEU A 463 -23.05 -7.01 -26.15
C LEU A 463 -23.45 -6.71 -27.61
N GLY A 464 -23.12 -7.58 -28.56
CA GLY A 464 -23.50 -7.42 -29.96
C GLY A 464 -25.02 -7.40 -30.17
N ARG A 465 -25.81 -8.00 -29.27
CA ARG A 465 -27.28 -7.96 -29.31
C ARG A 465 -27.90 -6.73 -28.66
N LEU A 466 -27.14 -5.97 -27.86
CA LEU A 466 -27.62 -4.83 -27.09
C LEU A 466 -26.85 -3.55 -27.48
N PRO A 467 -27.24 -2.87 -28.58
CA PRO A 467 -26.52 -1.69 -29.11
C PRO A 467 -26.35 -0.51 -28.14
N ARG A 468 -27.16 -0.43 -27.08
CA ARG A 468 -27.09 0.60 -26.02
C ARG A 468 -26.52 0.06 -24.71
N ALA A 469 -25.93 -1.13 -24.72
CA ALA A 469 -25.29 -1.70 -23.54
C ALA A 469 -23.98 -0.99 -23.22
N GLN A 470 -23.83 -0.65 -21.95
CA GLN A 470 -22.57 -0.17 -21.39
C GLN A 470 -21.92 -1.30 -20.62
N TYR A 471 -20.63 -1.51 -20.83
CA TYR A 471 -19.88 -2.57 -20.18
C TYR A 471 -18.86 -1.98 -19.22
N VAL A 472 -18.97 -2.31 -17.93
CA VAL A 472 -18.03 -1.88 -16.90
C VAL A 472 -17.43 -3.10 -16.24
N ALA A 473 -16.16 -3.35 -16.49
CA ALA A 473 -15.39 -4.36 -15.77
C ALA A 473 -14.83 -3.78 -14.49
N TYR A 474 -15.01 -4.48 -13.37
CA TYR A 474 -14.33 -4.23 -12.11
C TYR A 474 -13.12 -5.15 -12.04
N GLY A 475 -12.02 -4.67 -11.47
CA GLY A 475 -10.81 -5.47 -11.28
C GLY A 475 -10.07 -5.06 -10.03
N THR A 476 -9.37 -6.01 -9.41
CA THR A 476 -8.48 -5.72 -8.27
C THR A 476 -7.00 -5.84 -8.61
N SER A 477 -6.69 -6.24 -9.84
CA SER A 477 -5.36 -6.54 -10.33
C SER A 477 -5.22 -5.99 -11.75
N PRO A 478 -4.01 -5.56 -12.14
CA PRO A 478 -3.74 -5.15 -13.52
C PRO A 478 -3.89 -6.27 -14.56
N PHE A 479 -3.97 -7.52 -14.12
CA PHE A 479 -4.05 -8.71 -14.96
C PHE A 479 -5.49 -9.22 -15.12
N VAL A 480 -6.49 -8.32 -15.16
CA VAL A 480 -7.86 -8.73 -15.50
C VAL A 480 -7.84 -9.42 -16.86
N GLY A 481 -8.50 -10.57 -17.02
CA GLY A 481 -8.45 -11.36 -18.26
C GLY A 481 -8.86 -10.59 -19.53
N THR A 482 -9.64 -9.52 -19.40
CA THR A 482 -10.00 -8.58 -20.49
C THR A 482 -8.85 -7.68 -20.94
N LEU A 483 -7.78 -7.53 -20.16
CA LEU A 483 -6.60 -6.72 -20.48
C LEU A 483 -5.48 -7.51 -21.16
N MET A 484 -5.55 -8.85 -21.14
CA MET A 484 -4.42 -9.72 -21.49
C MET A 484 -4.32 -10.02 -22.99
N ASP A 485 -5.43 -10.01 -23.74
CA ASP A 485 -5.42 -10.24 -25.19
C ASP A 485 -6.44 -9.36 -25.96
N PRO A 486 -6.01 -8.15 -26.38
CA PRO A 486 -6.77 -7.27 -27.26
C PRO A 486 -7.29 -7.93 -28.55
N SER A 487 -6.57 -8.91 -29.12
CA SER A 487 -6.94 -9.53 -30.40
C SER A 487 -8.05 -10.59 -30.26
N ALA A 488 -8.14 -11.19 -29.08
CA ALA A 488 -9.13 -12.20 -28.74
C ALA A 488 -10.46 -11.56 -28.26
N SER A 489 -10.42 -10.36 -27.68
CA SER A 489 -11.56 -9.78 -26.96
C SER A 489 -11.80 -8.29 -27.25
N GLU A 490 -11.61 -7.87 -28.51
CA GLU A 490 -11.84 -6.48 -28.97
C GLU A 490 -13.19 -5.91 -28.46
N ASP A 491 -14.21 -6.76 -28.38
CA ASP A 491 -15.54 -6.38 -27.91
C ASP A 491 -15.68 -6.17 -26.39
N LEU A 492 -14.73 -6.61 -25.56
CA LEU A 492 -14.77 -6.48 -24.10
C LEU A 492 -13.69 -5.53 -23.56
N PHE A 493 -12.87 -4.98 -24.45
CA PHE A 493 -11.74 -4.16 -24.08
C PHE A 493 -12.16 -2.74 -23.65
N PRO A 494 -11.54 -2.14 -22.60
CA PRO A 494 -11.85 -0.78 -22.22
C PRO A 494 -11.39 0.20 -23.30
N LYS A 495 -12.34 0.94 -23.90
CA LYS A 495 -12.06 1.92 -24.95
C LYS A 495 -12.40 3.36 -24.53
N ASP A 496 -13.26 3.53 -23.52
CA ASP A 496 -13.81 4.84 -23.15
C ASP A 496 -13.25 5.38 -21.84
N PHE A 497 -13.03 4.52 -20.83
CA PHE A 497 -12.39 4.93 -19.58
C PHE A 497 -11.68 3.81 -18.82
N ILE A 498 -10.63 4.18 -18.10
CA ILE A 498 -10.01 3.39 -17.02
C ILE A 498 -10.00 4.28 -15.77
N LEU A 499 -10.57 3.77 -14.69
CA LEU A 499 -10.70 4.49 -13.42
C LEU A 499 -10.02 3.68 -12.32
N SER A 500 -8.91 4.18 -11.77
CA SER A 500 -8.25 3.56 -10.61
C SER A 500 -8.67 4.27 -9.33
N LEU A 501 -9.45 3.57 -8.51
CA LEU A 501 -9.93 4.11 -7.24
C LEU A 501 -8.80 4.23 -6.23
N PRO A 502 -8.75 5.34 -5.46
CA PRO A 502 -7.79 5.47 -4.37
C PRO A 502 -8.07 4.43 -3.30
N ARG A 503 -7.09 4.21 -2.43
CA ARG A 503 -7.25 3.37 -1.26
C ARG A 503 -8.22 4.05 -0.27
N PRO A 504 -9.32 3.40 0.16
CA PRO A 504 -10.19 3.98 1.18
C PRO A 504 -9.48 4.18 2.51
N ALA A 505 -9.90 5.17 3.30
CA ALA A 505 -9.39 5.38 4.65
C ALA A 505 -9.63 4.13 5.54
N GLY A 506 -8.62 3.74 6.32
CA GLY A 506 -8.69 2.57 7.21
C GLY A 506 -8.64 1.19 6.51
N TYR A 507 -8.65 1.14 5.18
CA TYR A 507 -8.36 -0.09 4.44
C TYR A 507 -6.90 -0.47 4.68
N VAL A 508 -6.59 -1.75 4.85
CA VAL A 508 -5.22 -2.25 4.91
C VAL A 508 -4.88 -2.90 3.58
N GLY A 509 -3.83 -2.42 2.93
CA GLY A 509 -3.28 -2.95 1.68
C GLY A 509 -2.03 -3.78 1.92
N VAL A 510 -1.47 -4.29 0.84
CA VAL A 510 -0.24 -5.11 0.89
C VAL A 510 0.97 -4.26 1.28
N GLU A 511 0.95 -2.98 0.92
CA GLU A 511 1.91 -1.95 1.31
C GLU A 511 2.06 -1.78 2.83
N ASP A 512 1.07 -2.21 3.62
CA ASP A 512 1.12 -2.11 5.08
C ASP A 512 1.89 -3.24 5.76
N PHE A 513 2.35 -4.23 4.98
CA PHE A 513 2.97 -5.46 5.47
C PHE A 513 4.38 -5.69 4.93
N HIS A 514 4.88 -4.82 4.05
CA HIS A 514 6.20 -4.94 3.44
C HIS A 514 6.93 -3.58 3.40
N ASP A 515 8.24 -3.59 3.65
CA ASP A 515 9.11 -2.41 3.56
C ASP A 515 9.71 -2.16 2.17
N ILE A 516 8.93 -2.40 1.10
CA ILE A 516 9.40 -2.13 -0.27
C ILE A 516 9.65 -0.64 -0.47
N GLY A 517 10.86 -0.32 -0.92
CA GLY A 517 11.28 1.07 -1.13
C GLY A 517 11.58 1.84 0.16
N SER A 518 11.63 1.17 1.32
CA SER A 518 12.07 1.81 2.56
C SER A 518 13.54 2.22 2.48
N ASP A 519 13.84 3.44 2.92
CA ASP A 519 15.19 3.98 3.04
C ASP A 519 15.87 3.56 4.35
N VAL A 520 15.16 2.84 5.23
CA VAL A 520 15.67 2.34 6.52
C VAL A 520 16.43 1.02 6.33
N PRO A 521 17.75 0.98 6.61
CA PRO A 521 18.55 -0.24 6.57
C PRO A 521 17.99 -1.32 7.51
N GLU A 522 18.16 -2.60 7.15
CA GLU A 522 17.57 -3.74 7.88
C GLU A 522 17.96 -3.75 9.36
N GLU A 523 19.20 -3.40 9.69
CA GLU A 523 19.75 -3.39 11.04
C GLU A 523 19.11 -2.33 11.93
N ARG A 524 18.55 -1.27 11.33
CA ARG A 524 17.88 -0.16 12.04
C ARG A 524 16.36 -0.31 12.08
N ARG A 525 15.83 -1.43 11.58
CA ARG A 525 14.38 -1.69 11.58
C ARG A 525 13.88 -2.02 12.99
N THR A 526 12.85 -1.31 13.41
CA THR A 526 12.10 -1.50 14.66
C THR A 526 10.64 -1.81 14.36
N PHE A 527 9.87 -2.24 15.36
CA PHE A 527 8.44 -2.44 15.18
C PHE A 527 7.70 -1.15 14.81
N ALA A 528 8.24 0.02 15.16
CA ALA A 528 7.68 1.32 14.79
C ALA A 528 7.91 1.68 13.32
N ASN A 529 9.13 1.48 12.80
CA ASN A 529 9.52 1.96 11.46
C ASN A 529 9.51 0.88 10.36
N SER A 530 9.36 -0.40 10.71
CA SER A 530 9.33 -1.52 9.75
C SER A 530 8.00 -2.27 9.81
N ARG A 531 7.29 -2.22 8.68
CA ARG A 531 6.00 -2.90 8.45
C ARG A 531 6.19 -4.41 8.37
N GLU A 532 7.27 -4.82 7.72
CA GLU A 532 7.63 -6.23 7.59
C GLU A 532 7.98 -6.82 8.96
N LYS A 533 8.83 -6.14 9.75
CA LYS A 533 9.18 -6.60 11.10
C LYS A 533 7.97 -6.69 12.02
N ALA A 534 6.99 -5.79 11.89
CA ALA A 534 5.77 -5.83 12.69
C ALA A 534 4.89 -7.05 12.40
N HIS A 535 4.77 -7.47 11.13
CA HIS A 535 3.72 -8.39 10.72
C HIS A 535 4.20 -9.70 10.08
N VAL A 536 5.43 -9.78 9.57
CA VAL A 536 5.95 -10.92 8.82
C VAL A 536 6.91 -11.76 9.67
N ARG A 537 6.75 -13.07 9.65
CA ARG A 537 7.60 -14.05 10.34
C ARG A 537 8.13 -15.08 9.35
N ASN A 538 9.40 -14.92 8.99
CA ASN A 538 10.12 -15.84 8.13
C ASN A 538 10.76 -16.95 8.99
N LEU A 539 10.19 -18.15 8.96
CA LEU A 539 10.62 -19.30 9.73
C LEU A 539 11.49 -20.23 8.89
N VAL A 540 12.59 -20.71 9.47
CA VAL A 540 13.44 -21.76 8.88
C VAL A 540 13.19 -23.05 9.65
N LEU A 541 12.63 -24.03 8.97
CA LEU A 541 12.29 -25.35 9.52
C LEU A 541 13.45 -26.33 9.30
N ARG A 542 13.54 -27.37 10.13
CA ARG A 542 14.55 -28.43 9.94
C ARG A 542 14.28 -29.26 8.69
N ASP A 543 13.02 -29.62 8.47
CA ASP A 543 12.53 -30.36 7.32
C ASP A 543 11.05 -30.04 7.05
N LYS A 544 10.43 -30.73 6.08
CA LYS A 544 9.03 -30.49 5.67
C LYS A 544 7.99 -31.06 6.64
N ASP A 545 8.41 -31.86 7.61
CA ASP A 545 7.55 -32.46 8.62
C ASP A 545 7.68 -31.74 9.99
N ASP A 546 8.58 -30.76 10.11
CA ASP A 546 8.75 -29.96 11.32
C ASP A 546 7.51 -29.13 11.68
N ASP A 547 6.84 -29.51 12.77
CA ASP A 547 5.60 -28.88 13.25
C ASP A 547 5.79 -27.48 13.87
N GLN A 548 7.03 -27.01 14.05
CA GLN A 548 7.32 -25.79 14.82
C GLN A 548 6.58 -24.57 14.26
N GLY A 549 6.53 -24.42 12.93
CA GLY A 549 5.89 -23.29 12.29
C GLY A 549 4.38 -23.25 12.51
N GLU A 550 3.71 -24.40 12.46
CA GLU A 550 2.26 -24.46 12.67
C GLU A 550 1.92 -24.25 14.14
N ARG A 551 2.68 -24.83 15.06
CA ARG A 551 2.50 -24.61 16.51
C ARG A 551 2.60 -23.13 16.84
N GLN A 552 3.64 -22.44 16.38
CA GLN A 552 3.81 -21.01 16.64
C GLN A 552 2.68 -20.17 16.01
N ALA A 553 2.23 -20.50 14.80
CA ALA A 553 1.11 -19.80 14.16
C ALA A 553 -0.23 -20.04 14.88
N MET A 554 -0.47 -21.25 15.40
CA MET A 554 -1.66 -21.58 16.20
C MET A 554 -1.63 -20.87 17.56
N ASP A 555 -0.46 -20.83 18.21
CA ASP A 555 -0.25 -20.11 19.46
C ASP A 555 -0.52 -18.60 19.28
N MET A 556 -0.03 -18.01 18.18
CA MET A 556 -0.35 -16.63 17.79
C MET A 556 -1.84 -16.43 17.50
N PHE A 557 -2.50 -17.41 16.87
CA PHE A 557 -3.93 -17.34 16.58
C PHE A 557 -4.77 -17.31 17.87
N VAL A 558 -4.40 -18.10 18.88
CA VAL A 558 -5.04 -18.06 20.19
C VAL A 558 -4.80 -16.72 20.89
N LEU A 559 -3.56 -16.22 20.91
CA LEU A 559 -3.21 -14.93 21.51
C LEU A 559 -3.99 -13.77 20.88
N THR A 560 -4.02 -13.69 19.56
CA THR A 560 -4.74 -12.61 18.84
C THR A 560 -6.25 -12.69 19.08
N GLY A 561 -6.80 -13.89 19.29
CA GLY A 561 -8.19 -14.08 19.72
C GLY A 561 -8.44 -13.57 21.14
N ALA A 562 -7.52 -13.86 22.07
CA ALA A 562 -7.58 -13.37 23.44
C ALA A 562 -7.52 -11.84 23.48
N VAL A 563 -6.62 -11.20 22.71
CA VAL A 563 -6.50 -9.73 22.66
C VAL A 563 -7.77 -9.09 22.09
N LYS A 564 -8.41 -9.70 21.09
CA LYS A 564 -9.73 -9.24 20.60
C LYS A 564 -10.78 -9.28 21.71
N LEU A 565 -10.89 -10.37 22.47
CA LEU A 565 -11.86 -10.48 23.56
C LEU A 565 -11.56 -9.46 24.67
N TYR A 566 -10.28 -9.27 25.00
CA TYR A 566 -9.82 -8.23 25.93
C TYR A 566 -10.24 -6.82 25.48
N ARG A 567 -10.04 -6.50 24.19
CA ARG A 567 -10.44 -5.20 23.61
C ARG A 567 -11.96 -5.00 23.64
N ALA A 568 -12.73 -6.04 23.31
CA ALA A 568 -14.18 -6.00 23.37
C ALA A 568 -14.69 -5.75 24.80
N ALA A 569 -14.04 -6.33 25.81
CA ALA A 569 -14.40 -6.16 27.21
C ALA A 569 -14.07 -4.77 27.76
N ARG A 570 -12.95 -4.16 27.34
CA ARG A 570 -12.53 -2.83 27.81
C ARG A 570 -13.16 -1.68 27.04
N GLY A 571 -13.39 -1.85 25.74
CA GLY A 571 -13.74 -0.76 24.83
C GLY A 571 -12.61 0.25 24.65
N GLY A 572 -12.80 1.23 23.77
CA GLY A 572 -11.82 2.28 23.47
C GLY A 572 -11.22 2.17 22.06
N GLY A 573 -10.86 3.32 21.47
CA GLY A 573 -10.47 3.40 20.07
C GLY A 573 -11.57 2.90 19.13
N GLU A 574 -11.18 2.18 18.09
CA GLU A 574 -12.10 1.51 17.15
C GLU A 574 -12.46 0.06 17.58
N ALA A 575 -12.31 -0.30 18.85
CA ALA A 575 -12.62 -1.66 19.32
C ALA A 575 -14.12 -1.96 19.20
N PRO A 576 -14.55 -2.97 18.41
CA PRO A 576 -15.93 -3.41 18.37
C PRO A 576 -16.36 -4.05 19.69
N ALA A 577 -17.66 -3.90 20.03
CA ALA A 577 -18.25 -4.54 21.20
C ALA A 577 -18.27 -6.09 21.10
N ASP A 578 -18.31 -6.64 19.88
CA ASP A 578 -18.09 -8.07 19.63
C ASP A 578 -17.34 -8.26 18.31
N TYR A 579 -16.28 -9.07 18.36
CA TYR A 579 -15.60 -9.55 17.16
C TYR A 579 -16.32 -10.82 16.66
N ARG A 580 -17.25 -10.66 15.72
CA ARG A 580 -18.02 -11.80 15.15
C ARG A 580 -17.13 -12.87 14.54
N HIS A 581 -15.99 -12.48 13.98
CA HIS A 581 -15.09 -13.37 13.24
C HIS A 581 -13.66 -13.33 13.77
N HIS A 582 -13.04 -14.50 13.83
CA HIS A 582 -11.63 -14.69 14.15
C HIS A 582 -11.10 -15.88 13.37
N THR A 583 -10.31 -15.64 12.33
CA THR A 583 -9.91 -16.69 11.41
C THR A 583 -8.40 -16.78 11.23
N MET A 584 -7.94 -18.00 11.02
CA MET A 584 -6.59 -18.31 10.57
C MET A 584 -6.68 -19.04 9.25
N ILE A 585 -5.80 -18.75 8.30
CA ILE A 585 -5.69 -19.51 7.05
C ILE A 585 -4.38 -20.28 7.03
N VAL A 586 -4.47 -21.57 6.73
CA VAL A 586 -3.33 -22.45 6.42
C VAL A 586 -3.40 -22.82 4.95
N TYR A 587 -2.39 -22.39 4.19
CA TYR A 587 -2.32 -22.69 2.75
C TYR A 587 -1.64 -24.03 2.48
N VAL A 588 -2.28 -24.81 1.62
CA VAL A 588 -1.80 -26.11 1.14
C VAL A 588 -2.09 -26.28 -0.36
N SER A 589 -1.91 -27.50 -0.88
CA SER A 589 -2.30 -27.87 -2.24
C SER A 589 -3.82 -27.85 -2.45
N ASP A 590 -4.28 -27.57 -3.67
CA ASP A 590 -5.70 -27.72 -4.05
C ASP A 590 -6.19 -29.17 -4.03
N ARG A 591 -5.30 -30.16 -3.94
CA ARG A 591 -5.67 -31.58 -3.85
C ARG A 591 -6.41 -31.85 -2.53
N ILE A 592 -7.66 -32.32 -2.62
CA ILE A 592 -8.52 -32.64 -1.47
C ILE A 592 -7.82 -33.54 -0.45
N ALA A 593 -7.12 -34.59 -0.92
CA ALA A 593 -6.38 -35.50 -0.05
C ALA A 593 -5.33 -34.79 0.81
N ARG A 594 -4.61 -33.81 0.24
CA ARG A 594 -3.60 -33.02 0.97
C ARG A 594 -4.24 -32.07 1.97
N LYS A 595 -5.38 -31.45 1.64
CA LYS A 595 -6.15 -30.63 2.60
C LYS A 595 -6.59 -31.45 3.82
N ARG A 596 -7.06 -32.68 3.60
CA ARG A 596 -7.49 -33.59 4.70
C ARG A 596 -6.31 -34.01 5.57
N GLU A 597 -5.19 -34.37 4.95
CA GLU A 597 -3.96 -34.74 5.66
C GLU A 597 -3.47 -33.60 6.57
N GLU A 598 -3.40 -32.38 6.03
CA GLU A 598 -2.99 -31.20 6.79
C GLU A 598 -3.97 -30.88 7.92
N ALA A 599 -5.27 -30.87 7.63
CA ALA A 599 -6.29 -30.62 8.65
C ALA A 599 -6.22 -31.65 9.79
N ALA A 600 -6.02 -32.94 9.46
CA ALA A 600 -5.85 -33.97 10.48
C ALA A 600 -4.58 -33.72 11.32
N ARG A 601 -3.49 -33.26 10.71
CA ARG A 601 -2.26 -32.90 11.42
C ARG A 601 -2.46 -31.71 12.35
N LEU A 602 -3.05 -30.61 11.86
CA LEU A 602 -3.37 -29.43 12.67
C LEU A 602 -4.33 -29.73 13.82
N ARG A 603 -5.33 -30.61 13.62
CA ARG A 603 -6.22 -31.05 14.72
C ARG A 603 -5.44 -31.76 15.83
N ARG A 604 -4.49 -32.64 15.47
CA ARG A 604 -3.61 -33.27 16.47
C ARG A 604 -2.79 -32.23 17.23
N LEU A 605 -2.21 -31.26 16.52
CA LEU A 605 -1.45 -30.17 17.13
C LEU A 605 -2.30 -29.30 18.06
N TRP A 606 -3.54 -29.02 17.67
CA TRP A 606 -4.47 -28.19 18.44
C TRP A 606 -4.72 -28.77 19.83
N TYR A 607 -5.03 -30.07 19.91
CA TYR A 607 -5.26 -30.74 21.19
C TYR A 607 -3.98 -30.96 22.00
N GLN A 608 -2.82 -31.06 21.35
CA GLN A 608 -1.53 -31.08 22.04
C GLN A 608 -1.13 -29.71 22.61
N GLY A 609 -1.70 -28.62 22.07
CA GLY A 609 -1.39 -27.25 22.47
C GLY A 609 -1.62 -26.96 23.96
N SER A 610 -2.55 -27.66 24.61
CA SER A 610 -2.81 -27.56 26.06
C SER A 610 -2.97 -26.11 26.55
N TYR A 611 -3.79 -25.32 25.85
CA TYR A 611 -3.99 -23.88 26.05
C TYR A 611 -4.61 -23.49 27.41
N ASP A 612 -5.03 -24.49 28.18
CA ASP A 612 -5.56 -24.41 29.54
C ASP A 612 -4.54 -24.81 30.62
N ARG A 613 -3.34 -25.28 30.24
CA ARG A 613 -2.30 -25.77 31.15
C ARG A 613 -1.09 -24.84 31.21
N ALA A 614 -0.31 -24.97 32.28
CA ALA A 614 0.89 -24.16 32.53
C ALA A 614 1.91 -24.19 31.37
N GLU A 615 2.10 -25.35 30.73
CA GLU A 615 3.00 -25.48 29.59
C GLU A 615 2.55 -24.63 28.39
N GLY A 616 1.27 -24.72 28.01
CA GLY A 616 0.70 -23.92 26.92
C GLY A 616 0.73 -22.43 27.24
N LEU A 617 0.31 -22.05 28.45
CA LEU A 617 0.35 -20.65 28.91
C LEU A 617 1.77 -20.08 28.94
N GLY A 618 2.78 -20.88 29.30
CA GLY A 618 4.19 -20.47 29.25
C GLY A 618 4.65 -20.11 27.84
N ARG A 619 4.31 -20.94 26.84
CA ARG A 619 4.63 -20.64 25.43
C ARG A 619 3.90 -19.39 24.92
N LEU A 620 2.63 -19.23 25.30
CA LEU A 620 1.85 -18.05 24.92
C LEU A 620 2.41 -16.77 25.56
N ARG A 621 2.89 -16.83 26.81
CA ARG A 621 3.54 -15.70 27.48
C ARG A 621 4.78 -15.25 26.73
N GLU A 622 5.69 -16.18 26.44
CA GLU A 622 6.93 -15.87 25.71
C GLU A 622 6.63 -15.23 24.35
N LEU A 623 5.66 -15.76 23.62
CA LEU A 623 5.26 -15.23 22.32
C LEU A 623 4.56 -13.85 22.44
N TYR A 624 3.79 -13.62 23.52
CA TYR A 624 3.16 -12.33 23.77
C TYR A 624 4.21 -11.23 24.01
N GLU A 625 5.13 -11.46 24.95
CA GLU A 625 6.16 -10.49 25.38
C GLU A 625 7.16 -10.20 24.25
N LYS A 626 7.49 -11.21 23.43
CA LYS A 626 8.44 -11.05 22.32
C LYS A 626 7.85 -10.35 21.09
N ASP A 627 6.53 -10.41 20.92
CA ASP A 627 5.90 -10.10 19.63
C ASP A 627 4.62 -9.26 19.76
N VAL A 628 3.58 -9.80 20.39
CA VAL A 628 2.25 -9.17 20.41
C VAL A 628 2.30 -7.83 21.14
N GLU A 629 2.89 -7.80 22.33
CA GLU A 629 3.03 -6.60 23.15
C GLU A 629 3.81 -5.49 22.45
N PRO A 630 5.09 -5.68 22.04
CA PRO A 630 5.87 -4.59 21.45
C PRO A 630 5.30 -4.08 20.12
N VAL A 631 4.65 -4.94 19.33
CA VAL A 631 3.95 -4.51 18.12
C VAL A 631 2.70 -3.70 18.46
N SER A 632 1.88 -4.17 19.41
CA SER A 632 0.64 -3.48 19.80
C SER A 632 0.93 -2.13 20.45
N CYS A 633 1.94 -2.03 21.30
CA CYS A 633 2.37 -0.76 21.91
C CYS A 633 2.70 0.32 20.87
N GLU A 634 3.27 -0.05 19.73
CA GLU A 634 3.65 0.89 18.67
C GLU A 634 2.53 1.12 17.63
N ARG A 635 1.57 0.18 17.48
CA ARG A 635 0.66 0.14 16.32
C ARG A 635 -0.83 -0.05 16.64
N ALA A 636 -1.22 -0.17 17.92
CA ALA A 636 -2.62 -0.36 18.30
C ALA A 636 -3.49 0.89 18.10
N ASP A 637 -2.91 2.05 17.77
CA ASP A 637 -3.63 3.27 17.38
C ASP A 637 -4.79 3.67 18.32
N GLY A 638 -4.55 3.59 19.63
CA GLY A 638 -5.53 3.94 20.67
C GLY A 638 -6.47 2.81 21.08
N LEU A 639 -6.29 1.60 20.56
CA LEU A 639 -6.94 0.39 21.05
C LEU A 639 -6.30 -0.07 22.38
N PRO A 640 -7.07 -0.71 23.27
CA PRO A 640 -6.53 -1.30 24.49
C PRO A 640 -5.44 -2.35 24.19
N VAL A 641 -4.33 -2.26 24.91
CA VAL A 641 -3.24 -3.23 24.94
C VAL A 641 -3.12 -3.75 26.37
N PRO A 642 -3.05 -5.07 26.61
CA PRO A 642 -2.77 -5.61 27.95
C PRO A 642 -1.38 -5.17 28.44
N GLU A 643 -1.28 -4.72 29.68
CA GLU A 643 0.00 -4.30 30.27
C GLU A 643 0.92 -5.50 30.60
N SER A 644 0.33 -6.70 30.70
CA SER A 644 1.06 -7.94 30.90
C SER A 644 0.28 -9.15 30.39
N PHE A 645 0.96 -10.28 30.20
CA PHE A 645 0.29 -11.53 29.85
C PHE A 645 -0.71 -12.00 30.93
N ASP A 646 -0.46 -11.69 32.20
CA ASP A 646 -1.35 -12.10 33.31
C ASP A 646 -2.73 -11.44 33.20
N GLU A 647 -2.79 -10.25 32.63
CA GLU A 647 -4.04 -9.55 32.34
C GLU A 647 -4.79 -10.16 31.14
N LEU A 648 -4.05 -10.73 30.18
CA LEU A 648 -4.59 -11.39 29.01
C LEU A 648 -5.01 -12.83 29.29
N ALA A 649 -4.38 -13.50 30.26
CA ALA A 649 -4.56 -14.92 30.56
C ALA A 649 -6.03 -15.38 30.71
N PRO A 650 -6.94 -14.62 31.38
CA PRO A 650 -8.35 -15.01 31.47
C PRO A 650 -9.06 -15.11 30.11
N TYR A 651 -8.62 -14.32 29.13
CA TYR A 651 -9.20 -14.29 27.78
C TYR A 651 -8.65 -15.39 26.87
N VAL A 652 -7.52 -16.02 27.22
CA VAL A 652 -6.93 -17.13 26.46
C VAL A 652 -7.87 -18.32 26.44
N THR A 653 -8.35 -18.75 27.61
CA THR A 653 -9.29 -19.87 27.71
C THR A 653 -10.60 -19.57 27.00
N ALA A 654 -11.11 -18.32 27.12
CA ALA A 654 -12.32 -17.89 26.41
C ALA A 654 -12.15 -17.93 24.88
N ALA A 655 -11.00 -17.48 24.38
CA ALA A 655 -10.68 -17.54 22.95
C ALA A 655 -10.58 -18.99 22.47
N TRP A 656 -9.86 -19.84 23.20
CA TRP A 656 -9.74 -21.27 22.90
C TRP A 656 -11.12 -21.95 22.84
N SER A 657 -11.98 -21.73 23.84
CA SER A 657 -13.34 -22.27 23.88
C SER A 657 -14.22 -21.76 22.72
N ARG A 658 -14.07 -20.49 22.31
CA ARG A 658 -14.82 -19.93 21.18
C ARG A 658 -14.37 -20.52 19.84
N ILE A 659 -13.07 -20.81 19.69
CA ILE A 659 -12.51 -21.45 18.50
C ILE A 659 -12.97 -22.92 18.40
N ASP A 660 -12.95 -23.65 19.52
CA ASP A 660 -13.26 -25.08 19.58
C ASP A 660 -14.69 -25.39 20.07
N ALA A 661 -15.63 -24.45 19.93
CA ALA A 661 -16.97 -24.53 20.53
C ALA A 661 -17.78 -25.80 20.15
N ASP A 662 -17.53 -26.37 18.97
CA ASP A 662 -18.15 -27.58 18.42
C ASP A 662 -17.20 -28.79 18.42
N GLY A 663 -16.05 -28.70 19.12
CA GLY A 663 -14.99 -29.70 19.08
C GLY A 663 -14.29 -29.82 17.73
N ASN A 664 -14.38 -28.77 16.89
CA ASN A 664 -13.80 -28.77 15.55
C ASN A 664 -13.16 -27.42 15.21
N ALA A 665 -12.08 -27.05 15.91
CA ALA A 665 -11.31 -25.84 15.64
C ALA A 665 -10.77 -25.70 14.20
N VAL A 666 -10.44 -26.83 13.54
CA VAL A 666 -9.80 -26.85 12.22
C VAL A 666 -10.76 -27.42 11.17
N VAL A 667 -11.06 -26.62 10.16
CA VAL A 667 -11.99 -26.98 9.10
C VAL A 667 -11.33 -26.96 7.73
N THR A 668 -11.64 -27.97 6.92
CA THR A 668 -11.35 -27.94 5.49
C THR A 668 -12.52 -27.31 4.76
N GLU A 669 -12.21 -26.43 3.83
CA GLU A 669 -13.24 -25.88 2.95
C GLU A 669 -13.88 -26.97 2.08
N SER A 670 -15.21 -26.94 1.96
CA SER A 670 -15.97 -27.82 1.08
C SER A 670 -15.73 -27.47 -0.40
N THR A 671 -15.50 -28.47 -1.24
CA THR A 671 -15.65 -28.33 -2.69
C THR A 671 -17.08 -28.70 -3.05
N PHE A 672 -17.91 -27.73 -3.44
CA PHE A 672 -19.24 -28.03 -4.00
C PHE A 672 -19.09 -28.90 -5.25
N ARG A 673 -19.42 -30.19 -5.13
CA ARG A 673 -19.79 -31.07 -6.24
C ARG A 673 -21.17 -31.63 -5.92
N ASP A 674 -22.11 -31.35 -6.81
CA ASP A 674 -23.44 -31.94 -6.95
C ASP A 674 -23.89 -32.86 -5.80
N GLY A 675 -24.44 -32.28 -4.72
CA GLY A 675 -25.27 -33.00 -3.74
C GLY A 675 -24.56 -33.74 -2.59
N GLU A 676 -23.22 -33.82 -2.54
CA GLU A 676 -22.50 -34.41 -1.39
C GLU A 676 -21.81 -33.33 -0.54
N HIS A 677 -22.19 -33.23 0.73
CA HIS A 677 -21.65 -32.27 1.69
C HIS A 677 -20.45 -32.87 2.43
N ASP A 678 -19.23 -32.67 1.91
CA ASP A 678 -18.00 -33.05 2.61
C ASP A 678 -17.14 -31.79 2.86
N GLY A 679 -17.42 -31.07 3.96
CA GLY A 679 -16.65 -29.89 4.40
C GLY A 679 -17.48 -28.85 5.18
N TYR A 680 -16.81 -27.82 5.70
CA TYR A 680 -17.44 -26.73 6.47
C TYR A 680 -17.88 -25.59 5.54
N GLU A 681 -19.15 -25.20 5.63
CA GLU A 681 -19.70 -24.07 4.88
C GLU A 681 -19.29 -22.73 5.52
N LEU A 682 -18.57 -21.91 4.76
CA LEU A 682 -18.10 -20.59 5.20
C LEU A 682 -19.12 -19.50 4.85
N ASP A 683 -20.04 -19.24 5.78
CA ASP A 683 -21.00 -18.14 5.70
C ASP A 683 -20.76 -17.10 6.79
N PHE A 684 -19.90 -16.13 6.49
CA PHE A 684 -19.57 -15.01 7.37
C PHE A 684 -20.75 -14.05 7.61
N ALA A 685 -21.77 -14.05 6.74
CA ALA A 685 -22.94 -13.21 6.98
C ALA A 685 -23.79 -13.78 8.11
N ARG A 686 -24.05 -15.10 8.07
CA ARG A 686 -24.97 -15.76 9.00
C ARG A 686 -24.32 -16.22 10.30
N ARG A 687 -23.09 -16.74 10.24
CA ARG A 687 -22.47 -17.44 11.38
C ARG A 687 -21.36 -16.61 12.01
N HIS A 688 -21.18 -16.77 13.32
CA HIS A 688 -19.95 -16.32 13.98
C HIS A 688 -18.88 -17.37 13.70
N ILE A 689 -17.80 -16.97 13.02
CA ILE A 689 -16.78 -17.91 12.53
C ILE A 689 -15.48 -17.65 13.28
N TRP A 690 -15.16 -18.54 14.21
CA TRP A 690 -13.90 -18.59 14.96
C TRP A 690 -13.20 -19.91 14.64
N LYS A 691 -12.43 -19.96 13.55
CA LYS A 691 -11.91 -21.23 12.98
C LYS A 691 -10.55 -21.11 12.29
N ILE A 692 -9.80 -22.20 12.29
CA ILE A 692 -8.61 -22.40 11.45
C ILE A 692 -9.06 -23.04 10.13
N LEU A 693 -8.79 -22.36 9.03
CA LEU A 693 -9.22 -22.72 7.69
C LEU A 693 -8.07 -23.34 6.90
N VAL A 694 -8.21 -24.59 6.45
CA VAL A 694 -7.23 -25.26 5.58
C VAL A 694 -7.68 -25.12 4.12
N CYS A 695 -6.93 -24.33 3.35
CA CYS A 695 -7.33 -23.87 2.02
C CYS A 695 -6.25 -24.13 0.96
N GLY A 696 -6.70 -24.28 -0.30
CA GLY A 696 -5.81 -24.36 -1.46
C GLY A 696 -5.58 -22.98 -2.09
N SER A 697 -5.16 -22.94 -3.36
CA SER A 697 -5.12 -21.68 -4.12
C SER A 697 -6.52 -21.13 -4.42
N ARG A 698 -7.52 -22.01 -4.42
CA ARG A 698 -8.93 -21.64 -4.58
C ARG A 698 -9.65 -21.81 -3.25
N LEU A 699 -10.36 -20.75 -2.83
CA LEU A 699 -11.53 -20.92 -1.98
C LEU A 699 -12.77 -21.07 -2.86
N SER A 700 -13.48 -22.19 -2.73
CA SER A 700 -14.80 -22.45 -3.35
C SER A 700 -15.82 -21.33 -3.08
N HIS A 701 -15.64 -20.57 -1.99
CA HIS A 701 -16.54 -19.50 -1.60
C HIS A 701 -16.17 -18.13 -2.18
N GLY A 702 -14.96 -17.95 -2.73
CA GLY A 702 -14.53 -16.77 -3.50
C GLY A 702 -14.53 -15.39 -2.79
N GLY A 703 -15.24 -15.24 -1.66
CA GLY A 703 -15.41 -13.98 -0.94
C GLY A 703 -14.26 -13.63 0.01
N PRO A 704 -14.32 -12.42 0.62
CA PRO A 704 -13.38 -12.00 1.65
C PRO A 704 -13.49 -12.91 2.89
N VAL A 705 -12.34 -13.24 3.49
CA VAL A 705 -12.29 -13.96 4.77
C VAL A 705 -12.25 -12.92 5.88
N GLU A 706 -13.31 -12.85 6.67
CA GLU A 706 -13.44 -11.87 7.74
C GLU A 706 -12.75 -12.33 9.04
N GLY A 707 -12.33 -11.36 9.85
CA GLY A 707 -11.70 -11.64 11.14
C GLY A 707 -10.32 -12.28 11.05
N LEU A 708 -9.71 -12.32 9.86
CA LEU A 708 -8.41 -12.94 9.61
C LEU A 708 -7.34 -12.27 10.46
N THR A 709 -6.61 -13.02 11.29
CA THR A 709 -5.46 -12.49 12.07
C THR A 709 -4.16 -13.21 11.77
N VAL A 710 -4.21 -14.50 11.45
CA VAL A 710 -3.00 -15.31 11.20
C VAL A 710 -3.10 -16.01 9.86
N ILE A 711 -1.99 -15.98 9.12
CA ILE A 711 -1.87 -16.71 7.86
C ILE A 711 -0.57 -17.48 7.91
N TYR A 712 -0.67 -18.78 7.65
CA TYR A 712 0.47 -19.68 7.65
C TYR A 712 0.67 -20.27 6.26
N GLN A 713 1.87 -20.07 5.73
CA GLN A 713 2.35 -20.65 4.49
C GLN A 713 3.51 -21.58 4.81
N GLY A 714 3.20 -22.88 4.85
CA GLY A 714 4.18 -23.94 5.09
C GLY A 714 5.03 -24.26 3.87
N PRO A 715 6.06 -25.12 4.02
CA PRO A 715 6.96 -25.53 2.93
C PRO A 715 6.28 -26.33 1.80
N ARG A 716 5.01 -26.72 1.99
CA ARG A 716 4.19 -27.43 0.99
C ARG A 716 3.28 -26.50 0.20
N THR A 717 3.35 -25.20 0.45
CA THR A 717 2.52 -24.18 -0.22
C THR A 717 2.95 -24.02 -1.67
N THR A 718 1.98 -23.98 -2.59
CA THR A 718 2.24 -23.71 -4.01
C THR A 718 2.29 -22.21 -4.29
N GLY A 719 3.07 -21.76 -5.27
CA GLY A 719 3.13 -20.34 -5.66
C GLY A 719 1.75 -19.72 -5.95
N ALA A 720 0.84 -20.44 -6.60
CA ALA A 720 -0.53 -19.95 -6.84
C ALA A 720 -1.31 -19.70 -5.54
N ALA A 721 -1.13 -20.55 -4.51
CA ALA A 721 -1.73 -20.36 -3.20
C ALA A 721 -1.16 -19.16 -2.44
N VAL A 722 0.12 -18.85 -2.65
CA VAL A 722 0.77 -17.65 -2.11
C VAL A 722 0.08 -16.40 -2.61
N VAL A 723 -0.12 -16.31 -3.92
CA VAL A 723 -0.74 -15.14 -4.56
C VAL A 723 -2.21 -15.01 -4.19
N ALA A 724 -2.93 -16.13 -4.07
CA ALA A 724 -4.29 -16.14 -3.54
C ALA A 724 -4.37 -15.69 -2.07
N GLY A 725 -3.30 -15.91 -1.30
CA GLY A 725 -3.07 -15.31 0.02
C GLY A 725 -3.14 -13.79 -0.02
N ILE A 726 -2.35 -13.16 -0.88
CA ILE A 726 -2.18 -11.71 -0.97
C ILE A 726 -3.54 -10.99 -1.01
N GLY A 727 -4.46 -11.47 -1.85
CA GLY A 727 -5.78 -10.85 -1.99
C GLY A 727 -6.69 -11.01 -0.76
N ARG A 728 -6.34 -11.85 0.22
CA ARG A 728 -7.09 -12.05 1.46
C ARG A 728 -6.51 -11.26 2.63
N TRP A 729 -5.27 -10.78 2.51
CA TRP A 729 -4.59 -10.00 3.54
C TRP A 729 -5.07 -8.57 3.57
N ALA A 730 -5.36 -8.05 2.39
CA ALA A 730 -5.88 -6.73 2.20
C ALA A 730 -7.37 -6.67 2.59
N GLY A 731 -7.83 -5.50 3.05
CA GLY A 731 -9.19 -5.30 3.53
C GLY A 731 -9.23 -4.48 4.82
N PHE A 732 -10.43 -4.18 5.31
CA PHE A 732 -10.61 -3.46 6.56
C PHE A 732 -10.29 -4.38 7.77
N ARG A 733 -9.56 -3.86 8.76
CA ARG A 733 -9.11 -4.59 9.96
C ARG A 733 -9.45 -3.81 11.24
N VAL A 734 -10.72 -3.41 11.33
CA VAL A 734 -11.24 -2.52 12.38
C VAL A 734 -10.99 -3.11 13.76
N GLY A 735 -10.21 -2.42 14.58
CA GLY A 735 -9.93 -2.83 15.96
C GLY A 735 -8.91 -3.98 16.13
N TYR A 736 -8.25 -4.46 15.07
CA TYR A 736 -7.27 -5.55 15.19
C TYR A 736 -6.13 -5.56 14.16
N ARG A 737 -5.89 -4.45 13.46
CA ARG A 737 -4.85 -4.33 12.42
C ARG A 737 -3.45 -4.74 12.91
N ASP A 738 -3.09 -4.32 14.12
CA ASP A 738 -1.82 -4.59 14.77
C ASP A 738 -1.63 -6.07 15.15
N LEU A 739 -2.72 -6.85 15.23
CA LEU A 739 -2.70 -8.28 15.55
C LEU A 739 -2.44 -9.18 14.33
N MET A 740 -2.38 -8.62 13.13
CA MET A 740 -2.15 -9.39 11.90
C MET A 740 -0.74 -10.00 11.87
N ARG A 741 -0.62 -11.30 11.57
CA ARG A 741 0.66 -12.02 11.39
C ARG A 741 0.68 -12.92 10.16
N LEU A 742 1.75 -12.81 9.38
CA LEU A 742 2.04 -13.60 8.19
C LEU A 742 3.24 -14.50 8.46
N TYR A 743 3.03 -15.81 8.47
CA TYR A 743 4.08 -16.81 8.67
C TYR A 743 4.46 -17.44 7.35
N PHE A 744 5.75 -17.37 7.02
CA PHE A 744 6.35 -18.03 5.86
C PHE A 744 7.38 -19.02 6.36
N ALA A 745 7.14 -20.32 6.18
CA ALA A 745 8.06 -21.36 6.61
C ALA A 745 8.79 -21.99 5.42
N ARG A 746 10.12 -22.09 5.52
CA ARG A 746 11.00 -22.67 4.48
C ARG A 746 11.97 -23.70 5.06
N VAL A 747 12.43 -24.64 4.24
CA VAL A 747 13.49 -25.59 4.59
C VAL A 747 14.81 -25.14 3.93
N PRO A 748 15.97 -25.26 4.60
CA PRO A 748 17.27 -24.94 4.01
C PRO A 748 17.54 -25.73 2.71
N GLY A 749 18.14 -25.07 1.70
CA GLY A 749 18.64 -25.73 0.49
C GLY A 749 17.64 -25.95 -0.65
N GLU A 750 16.36 -25.57 -0.52
CA GLU A 750 15.44 -25.57 -1.67
C GLU A 750 15.78 -24.41 -2.63
N ALA A 751 16.16 -24.78 -3.87
CA ALA A 751 16.47 -23.84 -4.95
C ALA A 751 15.20 -23.15 -5.44
N GLY A 752 14.97 -21.95 -4.95
CA GLY A 752 13.92 -21.03 -5.40
C GLY A 752 13.86 -19.88 -4.42
N GLY A 753 14.02 -18.64 -4.89
CA GLY A 753 13.75 -17.44 -4.08
C GLY A 753 12.43 -17.66 -3.34
N GLY A 754 12.45 -17.46 -2.03
CA GLY A 754 11.43 -17.98 -1.13
C GLY A 754 10.04 -17.52 -1.54
N VAL A 755 9.01 -18.20 -1.04
CA VAL A 755 7.60 -17.77 -1.17
C VAL A 755 7.41 -16.25 -0.91
N PHE A 756 8.18 -15.71 0.04
CA PHE A 756 8.25 -14.29 0.36
C PHE A 756 8.84 -13.41 -0.77
N ASP A 757 9.84 -13.87 -1.51
CA ASP A 757 10.44 -13.13 -2.64
C ASP A 757 9.48 -13.07 -3.84
N ALA A 758 8.80 -14.19 -4.12
CA ALA A 758 7.75 -14.24 -5.13
C ALA A 758 6.57 -13.30 -4.77
N PHE A 759 6.24 -13.22 -3.49
CA PHE A 759 5.29 -12.25 -2.95
C PHE A 759 5.74 -10.80 -3.20
N ALA A 760 6.97 -10.46 -2.83
CA ALA A 760 7.54 -9.12 -3.02
C ALA A 760 7.56 -8.69 -4.50
N ALA A 761 7.80 -9.63 -5.42
CA ALA A 761 7.83 -9.37 -6.85
C ALA A 761 6.45 -9.01 -7.42
N ILE A 762 5.40 -9.77 -7.09
CA ILE A 762 4.04 -9.53 -7.59
C ILE A 762 3.50 -8.20 -7.08
N PHE A 763 3.78 -7.88 -5.83
CA PHE A 763 3.34 -6.61 -5.24
C PHE A 763 4.07 -5.41 -5.87
N ARG A 764 5.37 -5.52 -6.17
CA ARG A 764 6.09 -4.49 -6.95
C ARG A 764 5.44 -4.26 -8.32
N ASP A 765 5.05 -5.32 -9.01
CA ASP A 765 4.36 -5.21 -10.29
C ASP A 765 3.00 -4.49 -10.16
N GLN A 766 2.24 -4.76 -9.08
CA GLN A 766 0.97 -4.07 -8.81
C GLN A 766 1.14 -2.59 -8.47
N LEU A 767 2.13 -2.23 -7.66
CA LEU A 767 2.43 -0.84 -7.34
C LEU A 767 2.87 -0.08 -8.59
N SER A 768 3.84 -0.64 -9.34
CA SER A 768 4.34 -0.07 -10.59
C SER A 768 3.20 0.22 -11.56
N PHE A 769 2.24 -0.69 -11.68
CA PHE A 769 1.07 -0.48 -12.52
C PHE A 769 0.21 0.72 -12.10
N ARG A 770 -0.05 0.88 -10.81
CA ARG A 770 -0.85 2.02 -10.32
C ARG A 770 -0.13 3.33 -10.55
N GLU A 771 1.19 3.34 -10.39
CA GLU A 771 2.03 4.49 -10.73
C GLU A 771 2.03 4.79 -12.23
N ASP A 772 2.05 3.76 -13.08
CA ASP A 772 1.97 3.92 -14.52
C ASP A 772 0.61 4.49 -14.93
N LEU A 773 -0.51 3.99 -14.38
CA LEU A 773 -1.82 4.59 -14.64
C LEU A 773 -1.89 6.05 -14.20
N ALA A 774 -1.31 6.38 -13.02
CA ALA A 774 -1.24 7.77 -12.56
C ALA A 774 -0.43 8.64 -13.52
N ARG A 775 0.65 8.10 -14.10
CA ARG A 775 1.45 8.77 -15.14
C ARG A 775 0.63 9.00 -16.41
N TYR A 776 -0.14 8.00 -16.83
CA TYR A 776 -0.95 8.02 -18.06
C TYR A 776 -2.15 8.96 -17.98
N ALA A 777 -2.66 9.21 -16.77
CA ALA A 777 -3.83 10.06 -16.54
C ALA A 777 -3.52 11.56 -16.57
N VAL A 778 -2.26 11.98 -16.50
CA VAL A 778 -1.91 13.41 -16.56
C VAL A 778 -2.31 13.97 -17.92
N GLU A 779 -3.08 15.04 -17.95
CA GLU A 779 -3.41 15.75 -19.19
C GLU A 779 -2.28 16.71 -19.58
N VAL A 780 -1.95 16.78 -20.86
CA VAL A 780 -0.98 17.73 -21.42
C VAL A 780 -1.73 18.64 -22.39
N ASP A 781 -1.65 19.95 -22.17
CA ASP A 781 -2.41 20.97 -22.93
C ASP A 781 -3.94 20.71 -22.94
N GLY A 782 -4.47 20.18 -21.83
CA GLY A 782 -5.90 19.86 -21.69
C GLY A 782 -6.36 18.64 -22.51
N ARG A 783 -5.43 17.78 -22.93
CA ARG A 783 -5.71 16.52 -23.65
C ARG A 783 -5.11 15.32 -22.94
N PRO A 784 -5.79 14.16 -22.95
CA PRO A 784 -5.22 12.94 -22.40
C PRO A 784 -3.98 12.53 -23.19
N GLN A 785 -2.91 12.14 -22.49
CA GLN A 785 -1.70 11.60 -23.10
C GLN A 785 -1.94 10.24 -23.76
N LEU A 786 -2.88 9.48 -23.19
CA LEU A 786 -3.27 8.15 -23.64
C LEU A 786 -4.78 8.00 -23.59
N THR A 787 -5.32 7.33 -24.60
CA THR A 787 -6.67 6.81 -24.54
C THR A 787 -6.68 5.47 -23.79
N PRO A 788 -7.81 5.10 -23.15
CA PRO A 788 -7.99 3.80 -22.51
C PRO A 788 -7.63 2.60 -23.38
N ALA A 789 -7.90 2.68 -24.69
CA ALA A 789 -7.59 1.62 -25.64
C ALA A 789 -6.07 1.38 -25.84
N GLU A 790 -5.26 2.40 -25.56
CA GLU A 790 -3.80 2.35 -25.73
C GLU A 790 -3.09 1.85 -24.47
N VAL A 791 -3.73 1.91 -23.30
CA VAL A 791 -3.13 1.58 -22.00
C VAL A 791 -2.70 0.10 -21.90
N PRO A 792 -3.52 -0.92 -22.22
CA PRO A 792 -3.15 -2.31 -21.93
C PRO A 792 -2.06 -2.93 -22.84
N PRO A 793 -1.95 -2.62 -24.14
CA PRO A 793 -0.80 -3.02 -24.96
C PRO A 793 0.53 -2.50 -24.40
N LEU A 794 0.53 -1.31 -23.77
CA LEU A 794 1.71 -0.72 -23.16
C LEU A 794 2.08 -1.38 -21.84
N LEU A 795 1.08 -1.82 -21.08
CA LEU A 795 1.27 -2.59 -19.85
C LEU A 795 1.88 -3.97 -20.11
N ALA A 796 1.44 -4.63 -21.19
CA ALA A 796 2.05 -5.87 -21.69
C ALA A 796 3.54 -5.70 -22.05
N GLN A 797 3.91 -4.55 -22.64
CA GLN A 797 5.29 -4.21 -22.98
C GLN A 797 6.14 -3.86 -21.75
N HIS A 798 5.58 -3.12 -20.78
CA HIS A 798 6.29 -2.69 -19.58
C HIS A 798 6.51 -3.83 -18.57
N LEU A 799 5.53 -4.71 -18.35
CA LEU A 799 5.60 -5.77 -17.34
C LEU A 799 6.24 -7.07 -17.83
N GLY A 800 6.64 -7.16 -19.11
CA GLY A 800 7.24 -8.37 -19.69
C GLY A 800 6.33 -9.60 -19.67
N ALA A 801 5.04 -9.41 -19.40
CA ALA A 801 4.06 -10.47 -19.14
C ALA A 801 3.51 -11.14 -20.40
N VAL A 802 3.85 -10.64 -21.58
CA VAL A 802 3.42 -11.18 -22.88
C VAL A 802 4.61 -11.79 -23.61
N ASP A 803 4.40 -13.03 -24.07
CA ASP A 803 5.35 -13.83 -24.86
C ASP A 803 5.91 -12.99 -26.03
N PRO A 804 7.24 -12.95 -26.25
CA PRO A 804 7.85 -12.28 -27.39
C PRO A 804 7.23 -12.62 -28.75
N GLU A 805 6.67 -13.81 -28.94
CA GLU A 805 5.98 -14.20 -30.18
C GLU A 805 4.60 -13.52 -30.32
N GLN A 806 3.89 -13.32 -29.21
CA GLN A 806 2.61 -12.60 -29.19
C GLN A 806 2.81 -11.09 -29.45
N ARG A 807 4.00 -10.53 -29.14
CA ARG A 807 4.37 -9.14 -29.51
C ARG A 807 4.40 -8.88 -31.01
N ARG A 808 4.43 -9.94 -31.85
CA ARG A 808 4.47 -9.82 -33.32
C ARG A 808 3.08 -9.84 -33.99
N GLY A 809 2.02 -10.12 -33.22
CA GLY A 809 0.61 -10.17 -33.66
C GLY A 809 -0.12 -8.82 -33.64
N PRO A 810 -1.48 -8.80 -33.76
CA PRO A 810 -2.32 -7.59 -33.77
C PRO A 810 -2.26 -6.72 -32.48
N LEU A 811 -1.49 -7.15 -31.49
CA LEU A 811 -1.28 -6.51 -30.17
C LEU A 811 -0.45 -5.22 -30.22
N SER A 812 -0.22 -4.66 -31.41
CA SER A 812 0.71 -3.55 -31.68
C SER A 812 -0.04 -2.33 -32.22
N ASN A 813 -1.05 -1.83 -31.49
CA ASN A 813 -1.77 -0.62 -31.93
C ASN A 813 -1.10 0.69 -31.47
N ALA A 814 -0.15 0.62 -30.53
CA ALA A 814 0.64 1.75 -30.03
C ALA A 814 2.06 1.32 -29.65
N GLU A 815 3.04 2.14 -30.04
CA GLU A 815 4.46 2.02 -29.68
C GLU A 815 4.84 3.23 -28.81
N LEU A 816 5.44 3.00 -27.64
CA LEU A 816 5.98 4.06 -26.79
C LEU A 816 7.23 4.65 -27.46
N VAL A 817 7.16 5.91 -27.88
CA VAL A 817 8.24 6.57 -28.63
C VAL A 817 8.98 7.62 -27.81
N GLU A 818 8.36 8.19 -26.78
CA GLU A 818 9.00 9.18 -25.90
C GLU A 818 8.52 9.03 -24.46
N VAL A 819 9.46 9.07 -23.51
CA VAL A 819 9.20 9.13 -22.07
C VAL A 819 10.03 10.25 -21.45
N ARG A 820 9.35 11.26 -20.91
CA ARG A 820 9.89 12.32 -20.07
C ARG A 820 9.38 12.10 -18.64
N SER A 821 10.30 11.83 -17.72
CA SER A 821 9.99 11.61 -16.31
C SER A 821 10.98 12.36 -15.41
N PRO A 822 11.04 13.70 -15.51
CA PRO A 822 11.89 14.50 -14.63
C PRO A 822 11.51 14.25 -13.16
N GLY A 823 12.49 14.24 -12.26
CA GLY A 823 12.33 13.92 -10.84
C GLY A 823 12.30 12.42 -10.52
N ARG A 824 12.36 11.52 -11.51
CA ARG A 824 12.33 10.05 -11.29
C ARG A 824 13.53 9.35 -11.91
N TRP A 825 13.87 8.18 -11.36
CA TRP A 825 14.90 7.29 -11.91
C TRP A 825 14.41 6.54 -13.15
N ILE A 826 15.25 6.52 -14.18
CA ILE A 826 15.12 5.71 -15.39
C ILE A 826 16.05 4.50 -15.21
N GLU A 827 15.48 3.30 -15.22
CA GLU A 827 16.24 2.07 -14.96
C GLU A 827 15.92 1.00 -16.02
N PRO A 828 16.85 0.71 -16.95
CA PRO A 828 16.69 -0.39 -17.89
C PRO A 828 16.90 -1.72 -17.15
N LEU A 829 15.92 -2.62 -17.21
CA LEU A 829 16.01 -3.92 -16.55
C LEU A 829 16.53 -5.04 -17.47
N ASP A 830 16.37 -4.88 -18.79
CA ASP A 830 16.80 -5.84 -19.79
C ASP A 830 18.26 -5.60 -20.22
N HIS A 831 19.05 -6.66 -20.18
CA HIS A 831 20.48 -6.64 -20.49
C HIS A 831 20.85 -7.90 -21.27
N PRO A 832 21.88 -7.85 -22.13
CA PRO A 832 22.26 -8.99 -22.95
C PRO A 832 22.62 -10.21 -22.10
N VAL A 833 22.24 -11.40 -22.59
CA VAL A 833 22.65 -12.70 -22.06
C VAL A 833 23.92 -13.18 -22.76
N ASP A 834 23.99 -12.94 -24.06
CA ASP A 834 25.11 -13.31 -24.91
C ASP A 834 26.42 -12.67 -24.42
N ALA A 835 27.44 -13.50 -24.27
CA ALA A 835 28.76 -13.12 -23.77
C ALA A 835 29.43 -12.07 -24.66
N ALA A 836 29.25 -12.15 -25.99
CA ALA A 836 29.85 -11.19 -26.90
C ALA A 836 29.17 -9.81 -26.81
N ALA A 837 27.84 -9.78 -26.69
CA ALA A 837 27.08 -8.55 -26.45
C ALA A 837 27.41 -7.91 -25.09
N LYS A 838 27.60 -8.70 -24.02
CA LYS A 838 28.08 -8.21 -22.71
C LYS A 838 29.45 -7.53 -22.84
N THR A 839 30.41 -8.19 -23.47
CA THR A 839 31.74 -7.63 -23.71
C THR A 839 31.68 -6.31 -24.49
N ARG A 840 30.88 -6.24 -25.56
CA ARG A 840 30.69 -4.99 -26.32
C ARG A 840 30.08 -3.88 -25.47
N ASN A 841 29.04 -4.18 -24.67
CA ASN A 841 28.44 -3.20 -23.78
C ASN A 841 29.43 -2.69 -22.72
N VAL A 842 30.19 -3.58 -22.06
CA VAL A 842 31.21 -3.18 -21.08
C VAL A 842 32.28 -2.29 -21.75
N GLN A 843 32.67 -2.57 -23.00
CA GLN A 843 33.59 -1.72 -23.77
C GLN A 843 33.04 -0.31 -24.03
N GLN A 844 31.73 -0.17 -24.29
CA GLN A 844 31.11 1.16 -24.47
C GLN A 844 31.25 2.03 -23.21
N TRP A 845 31.24 1.43 -22.02
CA TRP A 845 31.35 2.17 -20.75
C TRP A 845 32.77 2.66 -20.42
N ARG A 846 33.81 2.11 -21.06
CA ARG A 846 35.22 2.43 -20.77
C ARG A 846 35.51 3.94 -20.62
N PRO A 847 35.09 4.81 -21.56
CA PRO A 847 35.41 6.24 -21.47
C PRO A 847 34.80 6.94 -20.26
N LEU A 848 33.76 6.37 -19.65
CA LEU A 848 33.09 6.91 -18.47
C LEU A 848 33.70 6.34 -17.17
N LEU A 849 34.30 5.16 -17.23
CA LEU A 849 35.02 4.59 -16.08
C LEU A 849 36.32 5.35 -15.82
N ASP A 850 36.98 5.82 -16.87
CA ASP A 850 38.25 6.57 -16.79
C ASP A 850 38.12 7.93 -16.08
N VAL A 851 36.90 8.48 -15.91
CA VAL A 851 36.66 9.76 -15.22
C VAL A 851 36.35 9.62 -13.73
N LEU A 852 36.32 8.39 -13.20
CA LEU A 852 35.99 8.15 -11.79
C LEU A 852 37.15 8.57 -10.88
N ALA A 853 36.85 9.47 -9.95
CA ALA A 853 37.79 9.91 -8.92
C ALA A 853 37.86 8.92 -7.74
N GLU A 854 38.70 9.25 -6.75
CA GLU A 854 38.81 8.53 -5.49
C GLU A 854 37.45 8.39 -4.76
N PRO A 855 37.21 7.27 -4.04
CA PRO A 855 35.94 7.06 -3.35
C PRO A 855 35.69 8.13 -2.28
N ARG A 856 34.51 8.76 -2.32
CA ARG A 856 34.03 9.73 -1.34
C ARG A 856 32.69 9.29 -0.74
N VAL A 857 32.33 9.85 0.42
CA VAL A 857 31.02 9.59 1.04
C VAL A 857 29.98 10.54 0.45
N LEU A 858 28.94 9.98 -0.14
CA LEU A 858 27.73 10.71 -0.54
C LEU A 858 26.70 10.61 0.58
N SER A 859 26.18 11.75 1.02
CA SER A 859 25.22 11.85 2.14
C SER A 859 23.86 12.36 1.66
N GLY A 860 22.83 11.55 1.83
CA GLY A 860 21.43 11.85 1.57
C GLY A 860 20.70 12.49 2.75
N ARG A 861 19.37 12.34 2.78
CA ARG A 861 18.52 12.84 3.87
C ARG A 861 18.60 11.98 5.14
N SER A 862 18.68 10.66 4.97
CA SER A 862 18.64 9.64 6.03
C SER A 862 19.79 8.63 5.93
N THR A 863 20.45 8.55 4.78
CA THR A 863 21.45 7.53 4.45
C THR A 863 22.74 8.16 3.92
N SER A 864 23.88 7.50 4.12
CA SER A 864 25.16 7.88 3.51
C SER A 864 25.91 6.65 3.07
N PHE A 865 26.54 6.69 1.90
CA PHE A 865 27.31 5.57 1.37
C PHE A 865 28.59 6.04 0.69
N ARG A 866 29.61 5.17 0.66
CA ARG A 866 30.87 5.44 -0.04
C ARG A 866 30.68 5.13 -1.53
N ALA A 867 31.17 6.00 -2.40
CA ALA A 867 31.06 5.85 -3.85
C ALA A 867 32.23 6.50 -4.58
N ARG A 868 32.63 5.93 -5.72
CA ARG A 868 33.46 6.64 -6.71
C ARG A 868 32.54 7.50 -7.58
N THR A 869 33.02 8.66 -8.00
CA THR A 869 32.20 9.59 -8.78
C THR A 869 33.01 10.31 -9.85
N GLY A 870 32.39 10.68 -10.95
CA GLY A 870 33.00 11.46 -12.04
C GLY A 870 32.01 12.40 -12.70
N LEU A 871 32.50 13.40 -13.44
CA LEU A 871 31.68 14.28 -14.26
C LEU A 871 31.80 13.87 -15.73
N VAL A 872 30.66 13.64 -16.39
CA VAL A 872 30.59 13.15 -17.76
C VAL A 872 29.91 14.18 -18.66
N PRO A 873 30.51 14.56 -19.81
CA PRO A 873 29.85 15.42 -20.79
C PRO A 873 28.59 14.75 -21.37
N HIS A 874 27.51 15.52 -21.58
CA HIS A 874 26.25 14.97 -22.06
C HIS A 874 26.36 14.19 -23.38
N ALA A 875 27.08 14.73 -24.38
CA ALA A 875 27.29 14.06 -25.67
C ALA A 875 27.92 12.67 -25.52
N ARG A 876 28.89 12.54 -24.60
CA ARG A 876 29.59 11.27 -24.35
C ARG A 876 28.69 10.24 -23.68
N LEU A 877 27.81 10.67 -22.78
CA LEU A 877 26.81 9.79 -22.18
C LEU A 877 25.80 9.29 -23.24
N MET A 878 25.32 10.17 -24.13
CA MET A 878 24.37 9.79 -25.18
C MET A 878 24.97 8.79 -26.19
N GLU A 879 26.25 8.96 -26.56
CA GLU A 879 26.98 7.97 -27.39
C GLU A 879 26.96 6.58 -26.75
N VAL A 880 27.25 6.49 -25.44
CA VAL A 880 27.24 5.21 -24.73
C VAL A 880 25.84 4.62 -24.67
N LEU A 881 24.84 5.40 -24.23
CA LEU A 881 23.48 4.91 -24.04
C LEU A 881 22.81 4.48 -25.36
N SER A 882 23.08 5.18 -26.46
CA SER A 882 22.55 4.83 -27.79
C SER A 882 23.22 3.58 -28.40
N GLY A 883 24.44 3.24 -27.97
CA GLY A 883 25.22 2.10 -28.45
C GLY A 883 25.02 0.79 -27.67
N LEU A 884 24.19 0.75 -26.63
CA LEU A 884 23.98 -0.45 -25.80
C LEU A 884 23.14 -1.52 -26.51
N GLU A 885 23.69 -2.71 -26.68
CA GLU A 885 23.00 -3.88 -27.22
C GLU A 885 22.13 -4.56 -26.16
N GLY A 886 20.94 -5.06 -26.54
CA GLY A 886 20.00 -5.75 -25.64
C GLY A 886 19.23 -4.84 -24.68
N THR A 887 19.78 -3.67 -24.32
CA THR A 887 19.13 -2.65 -23.45
C THR A 887 18.31 -1.63 -24.25
N GLY A 888 18.60 -1.51 -25.56
CA GLY A 888 18.04 -0.51 -26.47
C GLY A 888 16.51 -0.36 -26.46
N PRO A 889 15.69 -1.42 -26.60
CA PRO A 889 14.24 -1.25 -26.75
C PRO A 889 13.55 -0.53 -25.58
N ARG A 890 14.01 -0.72 -24.34
CA ARG A 890 13.45 -0.04 -23.17
C ARG A 890 14.06 1.33 -22.91
N LEU A 891 15.31 1.54 -23.30
CA LEU A 891 15.99 2.82 -23.12
C LEU A 891 15.61 3.83 -24.22
N ARG A 892 15.29 3.36 -25.43
CA ARG A 892 15.01 4.18 -26.62
C ARG A 892 13.95 5.26 -26.41
N PRO A 893 12.81 5.01 -25.75
CA PRO A 893 11.81 6.07 -25.50
C PRO A 893 12.33 7.17 -24.57
N HIS A 894 13.27 6.85 -23.69
CA HIS A 894 13.91 7.84 -22.81
C HIS A 894 15.03 8.62 -23.53
N LEU A 895 15.70 8.04 -24.53
CA LEU A 895 16.78 8.70 -25.26
C LEU A 895 16.31 10.01 -25.93
N SER A 896 15.12 10.01 -26.54
CA SER A 896 14.57 11.23 -27.16
C SER A 896 14.42 12.39 -26.18
N TYR A 897 14.07 12.10 -24.93
CA TYR A 897 14.02 13.09 -23.85
C TYR A 897 15.41 13.52 -23.41
N LEU A 898 16.29 12.55 -23.17
CA LEU A 898 17.65 12.81 -22.70
C LEU A 898 18.44 13.67 -23.69
N GLU A 899 18.31 13.39 -24.99
CA GLU A 899 18.92 14.18 -26.08
C GLU A 899 18.43 15.64 -26.10
N GLN A 900 17.17 15.89 -25.72
CA GLN A 900 16.62 17.26 -25.66
C GLN A 900 17.22 18.09 -24.51
N LEU A 901 17.67 17.45 -23.43
CA LEU A 901 18.29 18.13 -22.27
C LEU A 901 19.66 18.74 -22.62
N GLY A 902 20.35 18.18 -23.61
CA GLY A 902 21.70 18.54 -24.01
C GLY A 902 21.89 19.82 -24.82
N ARG A 903 20.83 20.62 -25.01
CA ARG A 903 20.88 21.79 -25.91
C ARG A 903 21.70 22.96 -25.38
N GLU A 904 22.00 22.98 -24.07
CA GLU A 904 22.85 23.99 -23.44
C GLU A 904 24.34 23.60 -23.51
N PRO A 905 25.21 24.46 -24.06
CA PRO A 905 26.66 24.20 -24.10
C PRO A 905 27.26 24.00 -22.71
N GLY A 906 28.05 22.95 -22.51
CA GLY A 906 28.73 22.67 -21.23
C GLY A 906 27.95 21.81 -20.23
N SER A 907 26.79 21.28 -20.61
CA SER A 907 25.97 20.38 -19.80
C SER A 907 26.69 19.09 -19.36
N GLN A 908 26.67 18.78 -18.06
CA GLN A 908 27.36 17.62 -17.47
C GLN A 908 26.43 16.69 -16.67
N TRP A 909 26.89 15.47 -16.45
CA TRP A 909 26.22 14.43 -15.65
C TRP A 909 27.13 13.96 -14.52
N LEU A 910 26.56 13.70 -13.35
CA LEU A 910 27.27 13.09 -12.24
C LEU A 910 27.20 11.56 -12.35
N LEU A 911 28.32 10.92 -12.68
CA LEU A 911 28.44 9.45 -12.62
C LEU A 911 28.78 9.01 -11.19
N VAL A 912 28.11 7.98 -10.69
CA VAL A 912 28.25 7.45 -9.34
C VAL A 912 28.33 5.92 -9.37
N VAL A 913 29.40 5.36 -8.81
CA VAL A 913 29.61 3.91 -8.64
C VAL A 913 29.73 3.60 -7.16
N PRO A 914 28.73 2.93 -6.54
CA PRO A 914 28.75 2.61 -5.11
C PRO A 914 29.93 1.70 -4.71
N GLN A 915 30.42 1.89 -3.49
CA GLN A 915 31.54 1.16 -2.88
C GLN A 915 31.14 0.72 -1.45
N PRO A 916 30.21 -0.24 -1.30
CA PRO A 916 29.71 -0.68 0.00
C PRO A 916 30.85 -1.19 0.90
N ALA A 917 30.70 -0.98 2.22
CA ALA A 917 31.65 -1.51 3.20
C ALA A 917 31.35 -3.00 3.44
N GLY A 918 32.26 -3.89 3.03
CA GLY A 918 32.17 -5.34 3.26
C GLY A 918 33.16 -6.16 2.43
N ASP A 919 33.24 -7.48 2.69
CA ASP A 919 34.14 -8.45 2.02
C ASP A 919 33.69 -8.85 0.60
N GLY A 920 32.96 -7.96 -0.10
CA GLY A 920 32.48 -8.22 -1.46
C GLY A 920 33.64 -8.22 -2.48
N PRO A 921 33.50 -8.96 -3.60
CA PRO A 921 34.53 -8.98 -4.63
C PRO A 921 34.70 -7.60 -5.26
N THR A 922 35.94 -7.09 -5.26
CA THR A 922 36.35 -5.90 -5.99
C THR A 922 37.28 -6.28 -7.13
N ALA A 923 37.10 -5.67 -8.30
CA ALA A 923 37.97 -5.91 -9.45
C ALA A 923 38.06 -4.70 -10.37
N ALA A 924 39.17 -4.61 -11.12
CA ALA A 924 39.29 -3.70 -12.24
C ALA A 924 38.36 -4.15 -13.38
N VAL A 925 37.61 -3.22 -13.98
CA VAL A 925 36.80 -3.48 -15.18
C VAL A 925 37.43 -2.73 -16.35
N LEU A 926 38.00 -3.46 -17.32
CA LEU A 926 38.75 -2.89 -18.47
C LEU A 926 39.94 -1.98 -18.06
N GLY A 927 40.69 -2.39 -17.03
CA GLY A 927 41.82 -1.61 -16.51
C GLY A 927 41.44 -0.34 -15.75
N SER A 928 40.15 -0.16 -15.39
CA SER A 928 39.74 0.87 -14.44
C SER A 928 40.26 0.59 -13.03
N GLU A 929 40.24 1.62 -12.19
CA GLU A 929 40.43 1.46 -10.74
C GLU A 929 39.46 0.41 -10.16
N PRO A 930 39.85 -0.36 -9.12
CA PRO A 930 39.01 -1.42 -8.59
C PRO A 930 37.60 -0.92 -8.19
N LEU A 931 36.59 -1.61 -8.71
CA LEU A 931 35.17 -1.35 -8.45
C LEU A 931 34.56 -2.52 -7.66
N SER A 932 33.61 -2.22 -6.78
CA SER A 932 32.76 -3.25 -6.17
C SER A 932 31.90 -3.93 -7.22
N LEU A 933 31.89 -5.27 -7.21
CA LEU A 933 31.03 -6.07 -8.04
C LEU A 933 29.79 -6.50 -7.26
N PHE A 934 28.63 -6.46 -7.91
CA PHE A 934 27.33 -6.75 -7.31
C PHE A 934 26.78 -8.06 -7.85
N ARG A 935 26.56 -9.03 -6.96
CA ARG A 935 25.90 -10.28 -7.37
C ARG A 935 24.41 -10.04 -7.55
N ARG A 936 23.86 -10.34 -8.73
CA ARG A 936 22.40 -10.34 -8.96
C ARG A 936 22.00 -11.50 -9.88
N ALA A 937 20.85 -12.10 -9.57
CA ALA A 937 20.23 -13.12 -10.41
C ALA A 937 19.14 -12.50 -11.30
N ARG A 938 18.97 -13.06 -12.51
CA ARG A 938 17.87 -12.72 -13.42
C ARG A 938 16.55 -13.32 -12.94
N ARG A 939 15.42 -12.73 -13.36
CA ARG A 939 14.07 -13.19 -12.97
C ARG A 939 13.72 -14.49 -13.70
N ALA A 940 13.36 -15.55 -12.95
CA ALA A 940 12.92 -16.81 -13.54
C ALA A 940 11.54 -16.66 -14.23
N GLY A 941 11.42 -17.14 -15.48
CA GLY A 941 10.14 -17.32 -16.17
C GLY A 941 9.48 -16.07 -16.79
N ARG A 942 10.15 -14.91 -16.80
CA ARG A 942 9.62 -13.65 -17.40
C ARG A 942 10.67 -12.87 -18.20
N GLY A 943 11.42 -13.57 -19.04
CA GLY A 943 12.46 -13.00 -19.90
C GLY A 943 13.81 -12.81 -19.20
N ASP A 944 14.82 -12.43 -19.97
CA ASP A 944 16.22 -12.36 -19.55
C ASP A 944 16.57 -11.09 -18.72
N GLY A 945 15.61 -10.49 -18.01
CA GLY A 945 15.81 -9.22 -17.28
C GLY A 945 16.23 -9.38 -15.80
N PHE A 946 16.82 -8.32 -15.23
CA PHE A 946 17.09 -8.22 -13.79
C PHE A 946 15.87 -7.66 -13.02
N GLY A 947 15.86 -7.83 -11.70
CA GLY A 947 15.05 -6.98 -10.82
C GLY A 947 15.63 -5.56 -10.72
N ARG A 948 15.02 -4.70 -9.89
CA ARG A 948 15.58 -3.36 -9.57
C ARG A 948 17.06 -3.50 -9.22
N ILE A 949 17.89 -2.77 -9.94
CA ILE A 949 19.36 -2.74 -9.90
C ILE A 949 19.84 -1.68 -8.91
N THR A 950 19.23 -0.51 -8.89
CA THR A 950 19.57 0.59 -7.99
C THR A 950 19.06 0.34 -6.56
N ASP A 951 19.80 0.85 -5.57
CA ASP A 951 19.43 0.77 -4.17
C ASP A 951 18.74 2.08 -3.74
N PRO A 952 17.54 2.04 -3.12
CA PRO A 952 16.82 3.25 -2.70
C PRO A 952 17.64 4.17 -1.79
N SER A 953 18.52 3.61 -0.95
CA SER A 953 19.38 4.39 -0.07
C SER A 953 20.46 5.16 -0.85
N HIS A 954 20.96 4.58 -1.95
CA HIS A 954 21.91 5.24 -2.84
C HIS A 954 21.22 6.31 -3.68
N GLU A 955 20.03 6.02 -4.20
CA GLU A 955 19.21 6.98 -4.96
C GLU A 955 18.97 8.26 -4.17
N SER A 956 18.45 8.15 -2.94
CA SER A 956 18.20 9.30 -2.04
C SER A 956 19.45 10.16 -1.80
N ALA A 957 20.61 9.52 -1.65
CA ALA A 957 21.88 10.22 -1.48
C ALA A 957 22.38 10.89 -2.77
N VAL A 958 22.15 10.29 -3.93
CA VAL A 958 22.49 10.88 -5.24
C VAL A 958 21.55 12.03 -5.59
N GLU A 959 20.25 11.90 -5.36
CA GLU A 959 19.27 12.98 -5.53
C GLU A 959 19.64 14.21 -4.70
N ALA A 960 20.00 14.00 -3.43
CA ALA A 960 20.48 15.07 -2.57
C ALA A 960 21.79 15.69 -3.08
N ALA A 961 22.69 14.91 -3.67
CA ALA A 961 23.93 15.42 -4.26
C ALA A 961 23.67 16.27 -5.50
N VAL A 962 22.76 15.85 -6.39
CA VAL A 962 22.34 16.62 -7.57
C VAL A 962 21.64 17.91 -7.14
N GLY A 963 20.75 17.85 -6.15
CA GLY A 963 20.02 19.03 -5.66
C GLY A 963 20.89 20.06 -4.92
N ARG A 964 22.06 19.67 -4.40
CA ARG A 964 23.03 20.58 -3.76
C ARG A 964 24.06 21.18 -4.73
N ALA A 965 24.07 20.76 -6.00
CA ALA A 965 25.03 21.28 -6.96
C ALA A 965 24.77 22.78 -7.18
N ASP A 966 25.75 23.61 -6.81
CA ASP A 966 25.70 25.07 -6.92
C ASP A 966 25.64 25.51 -8.39
N GLY A 967 25.06 26.69 -8.66
CA GLY A 967 24.82 27.22 -10.03
C GLY A 967 26.05 27.37 -10.94
N ALA A 968 27.26 27.11 -10.44
CA ALA A 968 28.50 27.04 -11.22
C ALA A 968 28.69 25.71 -11.99
N LEU A 969 27.99 24.64 -11.61
CA LEU A 969 28.00 23.33 -12.29
C LEU A 969 26.57 23.03 -12.77
N SER A 970 26.29 23.24 -14.07
CA SER A 970 25.00 22.88 -14.66
C SER A 970 24.91 21.36 -14.86
N LEU A 971 24.58 20.65 -13.78
CA LEU A 971 24.26 19.22 -13.85
C LEU A 971 22.89 19.03 -14.48
N LEU A 972 22.83 18.22 -15.53
CA LEU A 972 21.58 17.74 -16.11
C LEU A 972 20.95 16.62 -15.27
N GLY A 973 21.73 15.95 -14.43
CA GLY A 973 21.31 14.78 -13.69
C GLY A 973 22.48 13.94 -13.18
N ALA A 974 22.16 12.71 -12.79
CA ALA A 974 23.13 11.72 -12.34
C ALA A 974 22.91 10.34 -12.97
N VAL A 975 23.97 9.53 -12.99
CA VAL A 975 23.95 8.14 -13.44
C VAL A 975 24.53 7.28 -12.32
N LEU A 976 23.73 6.37 -11.78
CA LEU A 976 24.17 5.29 -10.90
C LEU A 976 24.57 4.09 -11.75
N LEU A 977 25.77 3.56 -11.53
CA LEU A 977 26.32 2.46 -12.30
C LEU A 977 26.75 1.32 -11.37
N TYR A 978 26.26 0.12 -11.64
CA TYR A 978 26.47 -1.11 -10.88
C TYR A 978 27.10 -2.17 -11.78
N PRO A 979 28.39 -2.53 -11.58
CA PRO A 979 29.00 -3.68 -12.22
C PRO A 979 28.40 -4.98 -11.62
N ILE A 980 27.58 -5.69 -12.39
CA ILE A 980 26.84 -6.87 -11.93
C ILE A 980 27.49 -8.16 -12.44
N HIS A 981 27.54 -9.18 -11.60
CA HIS A 981 27.88 -10.56 -11.99
C HIS A 981 26.81 -11.56 -11.58
N GLU A 982 26.71 -12.65 -12.35
CA GLU A 982 25.65 -13.67 -12.19
C GLU A 982 26.17 -14.97 -11.55
N ALA A 983 27.44 -15.31 -11.75
CA ALA A 983 28.04 -16.57 -11.31
C ALA A 983 28.32 -16.63 -9.80
N GLU A 984 28.30 -17.84 -9.22
CA GLU A 984 28.68 -18.13 -7.83
C GLU A 984 30.17 -17.96 -7.59
N ASP A 985 30.97 -18.49 -8.51
CA ASP A 985 32.40 -18.21 -8.56
C ASP A 985 32.56 -16.80 -9.15
N GLY A 986 33.04 -15.84 -8.35
CA GLY A 986 33.17 -14.45 -8.78
C GLY A 986 33.94 -14.31 -10.11
N PRO A 987 33.59 -13.35 -10.98
CA PRO A 987 34.12 -13.25 -12.36
C PRO A 987 35.56 -12.72 -12.42
N VAL A 988 36.29 -12.80 -11.31
CA VAL A 988 37.56 -12.10 -11.10
C VAL A 988 38.71 -13.08 -11.29
N LYS A 989 39.61 -12.75 -12.22
CA LYS A 989 40.88 -13.46 -12.39
C LYS A 989 42.01 -12.45 -12.25
N ALA A 990 42.93 -12.71 -11.32
CA ALA A 990 44.08 -11.85 -11.04
C ALA A 990 43.72 -10.36 -10.77
N GLY A 991 42.57 -10.10 -10.14
CA GLY A 991 42.11 -8.75 -9.81
C GLY A 991 41.39 -8.01 -10.95
N GLU A 992 41.25 -8.63 -12.12
CA GLU A 992 40.51 -8.09 -13.26
C GLU A 992 39.21 -8.88 -13.50
N ALA A 993 38.12 -8.18 -13.78
CA ALA A 993 36.83 -8.78 -14.08
C ALA A 993 36.74 -9.17 -15.56
N ASP A 994 36.28 -10.39 -15.85
CA ASP A 994 36.00 -10.83 -17.22
C ASP A 994 34.79 -10.06 -17.81
N PRO A 995 34.97 -9.20 -18.83
CA PRO A 995 33.88 -8.42 -19.40
C PRO A 995 32.72 -9.26 -19.95
N SER A 996 32.98 -10.51 -20.33
CA SER A 996 31.95 -11.43 -20.82
C SER A 996 31.01 -11.93 -19.73
N GLN A 997 31.39 -11.76 -18.46
CA GLN A 997 30.63 -12.17 -17.28
C GLN A 997 30.05 -10.98 -16.49
N ILE A 998 30.31 -9.75 -16.94
CA ILE A 998 29.85 -8.52 -16.30
C ILE A 998 28.68 -7.91 -17.07
N VAL A 999 27.69 -7.42 -16.34
CA VAL A 999 26.62 -6.56 -16.85
C VAL A 999 26.73 -5.19 -16.18
N MET A 1000 26.80 -4.12 -16.97
CA MET A 1000 26.80 -2.75 -16.44
C MET A 1000 25.36 -2.28 -16.23
N GLY A 1001 24.84 -2.49 -15.02
CA GLY A 1001 23.50 -2.05 -14.64
C GLY A 1001 23.46 -0.54 -14.40
N VAL A 1002 22.47 0.15 -14.96
CA VAL A 1002 22.41 1.63 -14.96
C VAL A 1002 21.09 2.15 -14.40
N GLY A 1003 21.16 3.19 -13.57
CA GLY A 1003 20.05 4.05 -13.20
C GLY A 1003 20.36 5.50 -13.59
N ILE A 1004 19.44 6.20 -14.23
CA ILE A 1004 19.62 7.58 -14.69
C ILE A 1004 18.60 8.47 -14.00
N TYR A 1005 19.05 9.54 -13.36
CA TYR A 1005 18.21 10.51 -12.68
C TYR A 1005 18.30 11.88 -13.36
N THR A 1006 17.15 12.51 -13.57
CA THR A 1006 17.07 13.92 -14.00
C THR A 1006 16.25 14.69 -12.97
N PRO A 1007 16.67 15.88 -12.51
CA PRO A 1007 15.90 16.68 -11.57
C PRO A 1007 14.64 17.26 -12.23
N GLU A 1008 13.66 17.68 -11.43
CA GLU A 1008 12.48 18.39 -11.93
C GLU A 1008 12.86 19.75 -12.54
N LYS A 1009 12.58 19.94 -13.83
CA LYS A 1009 12.72 21.22 -14.58
C LYS A 1009 11.41 21.50 -15.35
N GLU A 1010 11.25 22.72 -15.89
CA GLU A 1010 10.05 23.13 -16.65
C GLU A 1010 9.73 22.15 -17.81
N GLY A 1011 8.47 21.70 -17.89
CA GLY A 1011 7.95 20.83 -18.96
C GLY A 1011 7.23 19.56 -18.49
N GLY A 1012 7.31 19.21 -17.21
CA GLY A 1012 6.53 18.12 -16.59
C GLY A 1012 6.81 16.71 -17.16
N PRO A 1013 6.16 15.67 -16.62
CA PRO A 1013 6.18 14.34 -17.22
C PRO A 1013 5.39 14.32 -18.53
N LEU A 1014 5.91 13.61 -19.54
CA LEU A 1014 5.28 13.44 -20.85
C LEU A 1014 5.54 12.03 -21.37
N LEU A 1015 4.52 11.42 -21.94
CA LEU A 1015 4.61 10.21 -22.72
C LEU A 1015 4.07 10.49 -24.12
N ARG A 1016 4.83 10.11 -25.15
CA ARG A 1016 4.30 10.09 -26.52
C ARG A 1016 4.30 8.67 -27.06
N PHE A 1017 3.23 8.39 -27.77
CA PHE A 1017 2.98 7.12 -28.42
C PHE A 1017 2.76 7.36 -29.91
N ARG A 1018 3.16 6.39 -30.72
CA ARG A 1018 2.84 6.35 -32.15
C ARG A 1018 1.88 5.19 -32.40
N SER A 1019 0.75 5.46 -33.04
CA SER A 1019 -0.13 4.39 -33.50
C SER A 1019 0.53 3.63 -34.66
N VAL A 1020 0.68 2.32 -34.50
CA VAL A 1020 1.21 1.45 -35.56
C VAL A 1020 0.02 0.77 -36.24
N ARG A 1021 -0.74 1.52 -37.04
CA ARG A 1021 -1.67 0.88 -37.97
C ARG A 1021 -0.84 0.18 -39.04
N ARG A 1022 -0.81 -1.16 -39.02
CA ARG A 1022 -0.34 -1.90 -40.20
C ARG A 1022 -1.34 -1.67 -41.35
N PRO A 1023 -0.87 -1.44 -42.58
CA PRO A 1023 -1.73 -1.36 -43.75
C PRO A 1023 -2.48 -2.67 -44.03
#